data_AF-A0A524J5J2-F1
#
_entry.id   AF-A0A524J5J2-F1
#
_cell.length_a   1.000
_cell.length_b   1.000
_cell.length_c   1.000
_cell.angle_alpha   90.00
_cell.angle_beta   90.00
_cell.angle_gamma   90.00
#
_symmetry.space_group_name_H-M   'P 1'
#
loop_
_entity.id
_entity.type
_entity.pdbx_description
1 polymer ?
#
loop_
_entity_poly.entity_id
_entity_poly.type
_entity_poly.pdbx_seq_one_letter_code
_entity_poly.pdbx_strand_id
1 'polypeptide(L)'
;FFMDTRAFGKEFEEYLMRAENEYGVRVLRNNRISKVQEDPETNNLMLSYLEGPDIREEVFDLVVLSAGARPPESTGNMAKIFGLNLNKFGFCETDDLTPVSTSVPGIFVCGAFSGPKDIPDSIAQASGAAGKVAALLSDERGKLVTKKEYPQERDVSGKEPRIGVFVCHCGINIGSVVNVPEVVEYAATLPGVVYVERNLYTCSQDTQKKIKEVVEKHDLNRVVVASCTPRTHEPLFQNTVKEAGLNKYLFEMANIRDQCSWVHRLEPVKATAKAKDLVRMAVAKAAMLEPLPQPKIPVTPSALVIGGGLSGMTATLEIANSGFEVHLVEKEKQLGGHLRRIHHTLSGVDPQKTFEQLEKEIAEHKNIKTYLNETAAEIKGYIGNFETTLKSGEKFKHGAIVVATGGVEYEPVEYMFGKNPKVIRQTDLGELLAKKDFKADNVVIIQCVGSRNDEYPNCSRICCSTAMANAMKIKKEHPETNVFVLYRDIRTYGFAEENYNEAARLGVIFLRYDPESPPRVVATNGDIVVEIDEQFIEQTVTIKTDYLVLNAAVRPNPDNKDLAQLLKVPLTKEGFFLEAHMKLRPVDFATDGIFLCGLAHSPRLIDESISQALAAAARVNTVLSKPFIEAEGVVSVVNEERCIACGRCEDVCEYGAPRLEEISPGVIKSRINEALCKGCGSCAVACCARAISPKHFKSEQIMTMLEALLTDKDEEVKV
;
A
#
# COMPACT_ATOMS: atom_id res chain seq x y z
N PHE A 1 17.22 -21.23 -11.51
CA PHE A 1 17.57 -21.28 -12.94
C PHE A 1 16.80 -20.21 -13.68
N PHE A 2 17.50 -19.29 -14.35
CA PHE A 2 16.89 -18.17 -15.06
C PHE A 2 17.68 -17.83 -16.34
N MET A 3 16.96 -17.43 -17.41
CA MET A 3 17.59 -16.71 -18.52
C MET A 3 17.78 -15.24 -18.13
N ASP A 4 16.68 -14.57 -17.77
CA ASP A 4 16.66 -13.21 -17.23
C ASP A 4 15.94 -13.19 -15.89
N THR A 5 16.44 -12.39 -14.96
CA THR A 5 15.74 -12.13 -13.69
C THR A 5 14.93 -10.83 -13.78
N ARG A 6 13.60 -10.95 -13.60
CA ARG A 6 12.64 -9.83 -13.64
C ARG A 6 12.27 -9.34 -12.23
N ALA A 7 13.25 -8.93 -11.44
CA ALA A 7 13.05 -8.35 -10.10
C ALA A 7 12.82 -6.82 -10.18
N PHE A 8 11.67 -6.39 -10.72
CA PHE A 8 11.43 -4.97 -11.09
C PHE A 8 10.72 -4.13 -10.02
N GLY A 9 10.26 -4.74 -8.92
CA GLY A 9 9.54 -4.05 -7.83
C GLY A 9 10.47 -3.31 -6.85
N LYS A 10 9.88 -2.39 -6.07
CA LYS A 10 10.53 -1.72 -4.94
C LYS A 10 11.08 -2.78 -3.96
N GLU A 11 12.39 -2.75 -3.68
CA GLU A 11 13.13 -3.72 -2.83
C GLU A 11 13.24 -5.16 -3.37
N PHE A 12 12.77 -5.44 -4.60
CA PHE A 12 12.84 -6.81 -5.14
C PHE A 12 14.26 -7.21 -5.56
N GLU A 13 15.09 -6.26 -6.02
CA GLU A 13 16.50 -6.55 -6.31
C GLU A 13 17.25 -6.90 -5.03
N GLU A 14 17.05 -6.11 -3.97
CA GLU A 14 17.65 -6.40 -2.68
C GLU A 14 17.14 -7.71 -2.09
N TYR A 15 15.86 -8.04 -2.28
CA TYR A 15 15.32 -9.34 -1.88
C TYR A 15 16.03 -10.50 -2.59
N LEU A 16 16.33 -10.36 -3.89
CA LEU A 16 17.12 -11.35 -4.64
C LEU A 16 18.55 -11.44 -4.07
N MET A 17 19.19 -10.31 -3.80
CA MET A 17 20.54 -10.27 -3.22
C MET A 17 20.59 -10.93 -1.84
N ARG A 18 19.60 -10.70 -0.97
CA ARG A 18 19.49 -11.37 0.33
C ARG A 18 19.29 -12.87 0.18
N ALA A 19 18.48 -13.30 -0.79
CA ALA A 19 18.30 -14.72 -1.06
C ALA A 19 19.63 -15.42 -1.42
N GLU A 20 20.45 -14.78 -2.26
CA GLU A 20 21.77 -15.30 -2.65
C GLU A 20 22.78 -15.25 -1.49
N ASN A 21 22.90 -14.10 -0.84
CA ASN A 21 23.99 -13.82 0.10
C ASN A 21 23.71 -14.31 1.54
N GLU A 22 22.45 -14.36 1.96
CA GLU A 22 22.07 -14.68 3.35
C GLU A 22 21.35 -16.02 3.49
N TYR A 23 20.58 -16.44 2.49
CA TYR A 23 19.74 -17.65 2.58
C TYR A 23 20.31 -18.85 1.80
N GLY A 24 21.48 -18.70 1.16
CA GLY A 24 22.14 -19.78 0.42
C GLY A 24 21.39 -20.20 -0.85
N VAL A 25 20.53 -19.34 -1.41
CA VAL A 25 19.80 -19.62 -2.65
C VAL A 25 20.75 -19.46 -3.83
N ARG A 26 21.03 -20.55 -4.56
CA ARG A 26 21.87 -20.51 -5.76
C ARG A 26 21.06 -20.04 -6.98
N VAL A 27 21.23 -18.79 -7.37
CA VAL A 27 20.59 -18.23 -8.57
C VAL A 27 21.48 -18.44 -9.79
N LEU A 28 21.27 -19.57 -10.44
CA LEU A 28 21.92 -19.90 -11.72
C LEU A 28 21.28 -19.06 -12.85
N ARG A 29 22.07 -18.11 -13.38
CA ARG A 29 21.73 -17.20 -14.49
C ARG A 29 22.34 -17.72 -15.79
N ASN A 30 21.67 -17.42 -16.90
CA ASN A 30 22.05 -17.88 -18.22
C ASN A 30 21.94 -19.41 -18.42
N ASN A 31 21.06 -20.06 -17.67
CA ASN A 31 20.86 -21.51 -17.77
C ASN A 31 19.50 -21.81 -18.39
N ARG A 32 19.52 -22.52 -19.52
CA ARG A 32 18.33 -23.15 -20.10
C ARG A 32 18.30 -24.60 -19.66
N ILE A 33 17.24 -24.97 -18.95
CA ILE A 33 16.97 -26.37 -18.65
C ILE A 33 16.57 -27.05 -19.97
N SER A 34 17.32 -28.05 -20.38
CA SER A 34 17.04 -28.83 -21.59
C SER A 34 16.22 -30.08 -21.29
N LYS A 35 16.38 -30.65 -20.10
CA LYS A 35 15.77 -31.93 -19.72
C LYS A 35 15.58 -32.05 -18.21
N VAL A 36 14.51 -32.74 -17.81
CA VAL A 36 14.29 -33.25 -16.46
C VAL A 36 14.05 -34.76 -16.56
N GLN A 37 14.77 -35.56 -15.78
CA GLN A 37 14.62 -37.02 -15.72
C GLN A 37 14.48 -37.47 -14.27
N GLU A 38 13.59 -38.42 -14.02
CA GLU A 38 13.49 -39.07 -12.71
C GLU A 38 14.39 -40.30 -12.69
N ASP A 39 15.18 -40.44 -11.63
CA ASP A 39 15.94 -41.64 -11.34
C ASP A 39 14.98 -42.73 -10.79
N PRO A 40 14.86 -43.89 -11.44
CA PRO A 40 13.91 -44.94 -11.04
C PRO A 40 14.26 -45.63 -9.71
N GLU A 41 15.50 -45.53 -9.22
CA GLU A 41 15.91 -46.14 -7.95
C GLU A 41 15.68 -45.18 -6.77
N THR A 42 15.98 -43.89 -6.96
CA THR A 42 15.94 -42.89 -5.89
C THR A 42 14.66 -42.04 -5.90
N ASN A 43 13.94 -41.98 -7.02
CA ASN A 43 12.87 -41.03 -7.34
C ASN A 43 13.33 -39.55 -7.32
N ASN A 44 14.64 -39.30 -7.33
CA ASN A 44 15.18 -37.94 -7.42
C ASN A 44 15.12 -37.43 -8.86
N LEU A 45 15.11 -36.11 -9.02
CA LEU A 45 14.98 -35.42 -10.30
C LEU A 45 16.33 -34.89 -10.77
N MET A 46 16.83 -35.44 -11.88
CA MET A 46 18.04 -34.99 -12.55
C MET A 46 17.71 -33.93 -13.61
N LEU A 47 18.35 -32.77 -13.51
CA LEU A 47 18.21 -31.65 -14.43
C LEU A 47 19.45 -31.53 -15.29
N SER A 48 19.27 -31.50 -16.61
CA SER A 48 20.33 -31.16 -17.56
C SER A 48 20.18 -29.70 -17.99
N TYR A 49 21.24 -28.90 -17.88
CA TYR A 49 21.23 -27.47 -18.21
C TYR A 49 22.58 -27.00 -18.76
N LEU A 50 22.55 -25.92 -19.55
CA LEU A 50 23.78 -25.29 -20.04
C LEU A 50 24.43 -24.43 -18.97
N GLU A 51 25.74 -24.52 -18.80
CA GLU A 51 26.59 -23.62 -18.01
C GLU A 51 27.78 -23.20 -18.90
N GLY A 52 27.72 -21.99 -19.45
CA GLY A 52 28.63 -21.58 -20.52
C GLY A 52 28.44 -22.48 -21.76
N PRO A 53 29.53 -22.98 -22.38
CA PRO A 53 29.44 -23.93 -23.49
C PRO A 53 29.14 -25.38 -23.06
N ASP A 54 29.21 -25.69 -21.76
CA ASP A 54 29.12 -27.05 -21.25
C ASP A 54 27.70 -27.43 -20.83
N ILE A 55 27.38 -28.73 -20.92
CA ILE A 55 26.15 -29.30 -20.37
C ILE A 55 26.46 -29.87 -18.98
N ARG A 56 25.73 -29.38 -17.98
CA ARG A 56 25.77 -29.84 -16.58
C ARG A 56 24.55 -30.70 -16.29
N GLU A 57 24.75 -31.73 -15.47
CA GLU A 57 23.67 -32.54 -14.91
C GLU A 57 23.75 -32.49 -13.38
N GLU A 58 22.60 -32.26 -12.73
CA GLU A 58 22.53 -32.15 -11.28
C GLU A 58 21.21 -32.72 -10.75
N VAL A 59 21.28 -33.37 -9.58
CA VAL A 59 20.17 -34.09 -8.97
C VAL A 59 19.51 -33.24 -7.88
N PHE A 60 18.19 -33.21 -7.85
CA PHE A 60 17.36 -32.45 -6.92
C PHE A 60 16.23 -33.32 -6.36
N ASP A 61 15.83 -33.09 -5.11
CA ASP A 61 14.70 -33.79 -4.49
C ASP A 61 13.34 -33.29 -5.01
N LEU A 62 13.27 -32.04 -5.51
CA LEU A 62 12.05 -31.40 -5.96
C LEU A 62 12.33 -30.39 -7.08
N VAL A 63 11.51 -30.44 -8.13
CA VAL A 63 11.46 -29.42 -9.18
C VAL A 63 10.11 -28.73 -9.13
N VAL A 64 10.13 -27.42 -8.86
CA VAL A 64 8.93 -26.59 -8.89
C VAL A 64 8.88 -25.83 -10.22
N LEU A 65 7.92 -26.18 -11.07
CA LEU A 65 7.68 -25.47 -12.32
C LEU A 65 6.93 -24.17 -12.04
N SER A 66 7.54 -23.04 -12.38
CA SER A 66 6.86 -21.74 -12.33
C SER A 66 5.92 -21.60 -13.53
N ALA A 67 4.66 -22.02 -13.36
CA ALA A 67 3.66 -21.97 -14.41
C ALA A 67 3.15 -20.53 -14.61
N GLY A 68 3.09 -20.09 -15.88
CA GLY A 68 2.54 -18.78 -16.24
C GLY A 68 1.02 -18.70 -16.04
N ALA A 69 0.51 -17.48 -15.84
CA ALA A 69 -0.92 -17.22 -15.72
C ALA A 69 -1.60 -17.17 -17.10
N ARG A 70 -2.81 -17.72 -17.19
CA ARG A 70 -3.71 -17.60 -18.36
C ARG A 70 -5.13 -17.22 -17.91
N PRO A 71 -5.92 -16.54 -18.75
CA PRO A 71 -7.32 -16.30 -18.45
C PRO A 71 -8.08 -17.63 -18.32
N PRO A 72 -9.10 -17.74 -17.44
CA PRO A 72 -9.99 -18.90 -17.41
C PRO A 72 -10.71 -19.11 -18.75
N GLU A 73 -11.08 -20.35 -19.07
CA GLU A 73 -11.80 -20.69 -20.32
C GLU A 73 -13.12 -19.91 -20.48
N SER A 74 -13.78 -19.56 -19.37
CA SER A 74 -15.04 -18.79 -19.36
C SER A 74 -14.87 -17.32 -19.76
N THR A 75 -13.64 -16.81 -19.84
CA THR A 75 -13.34 -15.39 -20.12
C THR A 75 -13.94 -14.92 -21.44
N GLY A 76 -13.86 -15.75 -22.49
CA GLY A 76 -14.42 -15.40 -23.81
C GLY A 76 -15.93 -15.24 -23.81
N ASN A 77 -16.65 -16.03 -23.01
CA ASN A 77 -18.10 -15.91 -22.85
C ASN A 77 -18.47 -14.64 -22.06
N MET A 78 -17.74 -14.36 -20.98
CA MET A 78 -17.92 -13.13 -20.21
C MET A 78 -17.68 -11.89 -21.08
N ALA A 79 -16.60 -11.88 -21.86
CA ALA A 79 -16.29 -10.77 -22.77
C ALA A 79 -17.42 -10.53 -23.79
N LYS A 80 -17.99 -11.60 -24.36
CA LYS A 80 -19.14 -11.50 -25.27
C LYS A 80 -20.39 -10.93 -24.60
N ILE A 81 -20.67 -11.32 -23.34
CA ILE A 81 -21.82 -10.82 -22.59
C ILE A 81 -21.73 -9.30 -22.38
N PHE A 82 -20.54 -8.81 -22.03
CA PHE A 82 -20.32 -7.40 -21.73
C PHE A 82 -19.87 -6.56 -22.95
N GLY A 83 -19.62 -7.19 -24.10
CA GLY A 83 -19.10 -6.50 -25.30
C GLY A 83 -17.64 -6.04 -25.17
N LEU A 84 -16.83 -6.73 -24.35
CA LEU A 84 -15.45 -6.35 -24.07
C LEU A 84 -14.50 -6.87 -25.15
N ASN A 85 -13.55 -6.02 -25.54
CA ASN A 85 -12.40 -6.46 -26.31
C ASN A 85 -11.42 -7.24 -25.42
N LEU A 86 -10.86 -8.31 -25.98
CA LEU A 86 -9.77 -9.05 -25.38
C LEU A 86 -8.51 -8.86 -26.22
N ASN A 87 -7.36 -8.73 -25.55
CA ASN A 87 -6.08 -8.72 -26.22
C ASN A 87 -5.76 -10.11 -26.80
N LYS A 88 -4.67 -10.22 -27.57
CA LYS A 88 -4.24 -11.49 -28.21
C LYS A 88 -3.97 -12.65 -27.24
N PHE A 89 -3.83 -12.37 -25.95
CA PHE A 89 -3.61 -13.36 -24.88
C PHE A 89 -4.90 -13.74 -24.14
N GLY A 90 -6.05 -13.16 -24.52
CA GLY A 90 -7.36 -13.42 -23.93
C GLY A 90 -7.67 -12.64 -22.64
N PHE A 91 -6.83 -11.67 -22.27
CA PHE A 91 -7.10 -10.75 -21.15
C PHE A 91 -7.87 -9.53 -21.63
N CYS A 92 -8.49 -8.78 -20.72
CA CYS A 92 -9.15 -7.52 -21.08
C CYS A 92 -8.17 -6.59 -21.82
N GLU A 93 -8.59 -6.08 -22.97
CA GLU A 93 -7.81 -5.07 -23.69
C GLU A 93 -7.88 -3.72 -22.94
N THR A 94 -6.71 -3.14 -22.69
CA THR A 94 -6.49 -1.82 -22.08
C THR A 94 -5.28 -1.18 -22.76
N ASP A 95 -5.05 0.12 -22.56
CA ASP A 95 -3.85 0.81 -23.03
C ASP A 95 -3.04 1.47 -21.89
N ASP A 96 -1.84 1.97 -22.22
CA ASP A 96 -0.88 2.52 -21.25
C ASP A 96 -1.41 3.77 -20.52
N LEU A 97 -2.39 4.48 -21.11
CA LEU A 97 -2.91 5.77 -20.63
C LEU A 97 -4.30 5.62 -19.98
N THR A 98 -5.00 4.52 -20.21
CA THR A 98 -6.30 4.20 -19.61
C THR A 98 -6.35 2.80 -18.97
N PRO A 99 -5.45 2.50 -18.01
CA PRO A 99 -5.19 1.13 -17.52
C PRO A 99 -6.34 0.47 -16.74
N VAL A 100 -7.40 1.21 -16.40
CA VAL A 100 -8.59 0.69 -15.69
C VAL A 100 -9.85 0.74 -16.56
N SER A 101 -9.79 1.36 -17.72
CA SER A 101 -10.91 1.52 -18.64
C SER A 101 -10.98 0.32 -19.58
N THR A 102 -12.21 -0.11 -19.91
CA THR A 102 -12.42 -1.12 -20.94
C THR A 102 -12.85 -0.49 -22.26
N SER A 103 -13.01 -1.31 -23.29
CA SER A 103 -13.59 -0.88 -24.57
C SER A 103 -15.05 -0.40 -24.47
N VAL A 104 -15.71 -0.62 -23.33
CA VAL A 104 -17.11 -0.26 -23.10
C VAL A 104 -17.20 0.82 -22.01
N PRO A 105 -17.69 2.03 -22.35
CA PRO A 105 -17.87 3.10 -21.38
C PRO A 105 -18.74 2.67 -20.19
N GLY A 106 -18.31 3.03 -18.98
CA GLY A 106 -18.99 2.65 -17.73
C GLY A 106 -18.64 1.26 -17.20
N ILE A 107 -17.88 0.45 -17.95
CA ILE A 107 -17.32 -0.81 -17.47
C ILE A 107 -15.81 -0.62 -17.25
N PHE A 108 -15.36 -0.95 -16.04
CA PHE A 108 -13.96 -0.83 -15.62
C PHE A 108 -13.36 -2.19 -15.30
N VAL A 109 -12.05 -2.32 -15.44
CA VAL A 109 -11.30 -3.56 -15.19
C VAL A 109 -10.24 -3.35 -14.11
N CYS A 110 -10.01 -4.38 -13.32
CA CYS A 110 -8.93 -4.42 -12.35
C CYS A 110 -8.41 -5.84 -12.09
N GLY A 111 -7.25 -5.94 -11.45
CA GLY A 111 -6.68 -7.21 -11.02
C GLY A 111 -6.24 -8.07 -12.21
N ALA A 112 -6.02 -9.36 -11.97
CA ALA A 112 -5.39 -10.26 -12.94
C ALA A 112 -6.13 -10.39 -14.28
N PHE A 113 -7.38 -9.95 -14.41
CA PHE A 113 -8.11 -9.98 -15.69
C PHE A 113 -7.55 -8.98 -16.72
N SER A 114 -6.91 -7.88 -16.30
CA SER A 114 -6.20 -7.00 -17.24
C SER A 114 -4.77 -7.47 -17.57
N GLY A 115 -4.34 -8.61 -17.02
CA GLY A 115 -3.02 -9.20 -17.25
C GLY A 115 -2.29 -9.61 -15.96
N PRO A 116 -1.21 -10.41 -16.07
CA PRO A 116 -0.40 -10.82 -14.93
C PRO A 116 0.20 -9.61 -14.21
N LYS A 117 0.04 -9.56 -12.88
CA LYS A 117 0.49 -8.44 -12.05
C LYS A 117 0.68 -8.87 -10.61
N ASP A 118 1.38 -8.05 -9.84
CA ASP A 118 1.58 -8.29 -8.42
C ASP A 118 0.34 -7.85 -7.58
N ILE A 119 0.42 -8.13 -6.27
CA ILE A 119 -0.63 -7.78 -5.31
C ILE A 119 -0.82 -6.26 -5.18
N PRO A 120 0.23 -5.44 -4.94
CA PRO A 120 0.04 -4.00 -4.80
C PRO A 120 -0.53 -3.32 -6.05
N ASP A 121 -0.07 -3.70 -7.24
CA ASP A 121 -0.58 -3.14 -8.49
C ASP A 121 -2.04 -3.58 -8.73
N SER A 122 -2.41 -4.81 -8.34
CA SER A 122 -3.81 -5.26 -8.35
C SER A 122 -4.70 -4.43 -7.43
N ILE A 123 -4.22 -4.12 -6.22
CA ILE A 123 -4.97 -3.33 -5.23
C ILE A 123 -5.07 -1.85 -5.66
N ALA A 124 -4.01 -1.29 -6.22
CA ALA A 124 -4.04 0.04 -6.81
C ALA A 124 -5.04 0.09 -7.98
N GLN A 125 -5.00 -0.85 -8.91
CA GLN A 125 -5.93 -0.90 -10.04
C GLN A 125 -7.38 -1.08 -9.60
N ALA A 126 -7.64 -1.93 -8.60
CA ALA A 126 -8.98 -2.13 -8.03
C ALA A 126 -9.51 -0.84 -7.38
N SER A 127 -8.65 -0.16 -6.62
CA SER A 127 -8.98 1.14 -6.03
C SER A 127 -9.22 2.19 -7.12
N GLY A 128 -8.41 2.20 -8.17
CA GLY A 128 -8.55 3.12 -9.30
C GLY A 128 -9.85 2.91 -10.10
N ALA A 129 -10.22 1.65 -10.35
CA ALA A 129 -11.51 1.30 -10.96
C ALA A 129 -12.68 1.76 -10.08
N ALA A 130 -12.60 1.56 -8.76
CA ALA A 130 -13.60 2.09 -7.82
C ALA A 130 -13.63 3.62 -7.82
N GLY A 131 -12.48 4.28 -7.96
CA GLY A 131 -12.36 5.73 -8.14
C GLY A 131 -13.14 6.23 -9.36
N LYS A 132 -12.92 5.60 -10.52
CA LYS A 132 -13.64 5.93 -11.76
C LYS A 132 -15.15 5.75 -11.64
N VAL A 133 -15.60 4.69 -10.98
CA VAL A 133 -17.03 4.48 -10.68
C VAL A 133 -17.55 5.59 -9.75
N ALA A 134 -16.79 5.96 -8.72
CA ALA A 134 -17.19 7.00 -7.78
C ALA A 134 -17.25 8.40 -8.41
N ALA A 135 -16.38 8.69 -9.38
CA ALA A 135 -16.44 9.91 -10.18
C ALA A 135 -17.64 9.91 -11.12
N LEU A 136 -17.88 8.80 -11.83
CA LEU A 136 -19.04 8.63 -12.72
C LEU A 136 -20.37 8.79 -11.98
N LEU A 137 -20.45 8.34 -10.73
CA LEU A 137 -21.66 8.38 -9.89
C LEU A 137 -21.66 9.56 -8.90
N SER A 138 -20.82 10.57 -9.10
CA SER A 138 -20.64 11.67 -8.14
C SER A 138 -21.95 12.42 -7.86
N ASP A 139 -22.74 12.69 -8.89
CA ASP A 139 -24.05 13.37 -8.79
C ASP A 139 -25.14 12.54 -8.07
N GLU A 140 -24.97 11.22 -8.01
CA GLU A 140 -25.91 10.29 -7.34
C GLU A 140 -25.51 9.95 -5.90
N ARG A 141 -24.36 10.46 -5.44
CA ARG A 141 -23.80 10.15 -4.12
C ARG A 141 -24.78 10.48 -3.00
N GLY A 142 -25.08 9.48 -2.18
CA GLY A 142 -25.90 9.64 -0.98
C GLY A 142 -27.43 9.61 -1.22
N LYS A 143 -27.91 9.71 -2.47
CA LYS A 143 -29.36 9.77 -2.76
C LYS A 143 -30.12 8.48 -2.40
N LEU A 144 -29.46 7.32 -2.52
CA LEU A 144 -30.04 6.01 -2.21
C LEU A 144 -29.47 5.39 -0.90
N VAL A 145 -28.76 6.17 -0.09
CA VAL A 145 -28.17 5.68 1.17
C VAL A 145 -29.18 5.77 2.30
N THR A 146 -29.68 4.62 2.75
CA THR A 146 -30.49 4.55 3.99
C THR A 146 -29.56 4.62 5.20
N LYS A 147 -29.64 5.70 5.98
CA LYS A 147 -28.89 5.82 7.23
C LYS A 147 -29.48 4.87 8.26
N LYS A 148 -28.62 4.06 8.88
CA LYS A 148 -29.00 3.21 10.01
C LYS A 148 -29.21 4.09 11.23
N GLU A 149 -30.43 4.11 11.75
CA GLU A 149 -30.75 4.80 12.99
C GLU A 149 -30.47 3.89 14.18
N TYR A 150 -29.82 4.44 15.20
CA TYR A 150 -29.58 3.77 16.48
C TYR A 150 -30.49 4.40 17.53
N PRO A 151 -30.97 3.61 18.52
CA PRO A 151 -31.66 4.17 19.67
C PRO A 151 -30.76 5.13 20.44
N GLN A 152 -31.36 6.00 21.26
CA GLN A 152 -30.62 6.91 22.13
C GLN A 152 -29.73 6.10 23.09
N GLU A 153 -28.47 6.51 23.21
CA GLU A 153 -27.53 5.86 24.13
C GLU A 153 -28.01 6.06 25.57
N ARG A 154 -28.16 4.94 26.29
CA ARG A 154 -28.58 4.92 27.69
C ARG A 154 -27.44 5.40 28.57
N ASP A 155 -27.71 6.35 29.46
CA ASP A 155 -26.73 6.73 30.47
C ASP A 155 -26.63 5.64 31.57
N VAL A 156 -25.41 5.14 31.73
CA VAL A 156 -25.04 4.10 32.70
C VAL A 156 -24.08 4.63 33.77
N SER A 157 -23.80 5.93 33.76
CA SER A 157 -22.89 6.59 34.70
C SER A 157 -23.42 6.45 36.13
N GLY A 158 -22.55 6.04 37.06
CA GLY A 158 -22.91 5.85 38.47
C GLY A 158 -23.87 4.67 38.75
N LYS A 159 -24.23 3.86 37.75
CA LYS A 159 -25.02 2.64 37.96
C LYS A 159 -24.11 1.44 38.23
N GLU A 160 -24.56 0.56 39.11
CA GLU A 160 -23.90 -0.73 39.37
C GLU A 160 -23.79 -1.58 38.09
N PRO A 161 -22.67 -2.29 37.85
CA PRO A 161 -22.53 -3.17 36.69
C PRO A 161 -23.57 -4.29 36.67
N ARG A 162 -24.28 -4.39 35.54
CA ARG A 162 -25.25 -5.43 35.21
C ARG A 162 -24.82 -6.09 33.91
N ILE A 163 -24.11 -7.19 34.04
CA ILE A 163 -23.35 -7.83 32.96
C ILE A 163 -24.13 -9.02 32.41
N GLY A 164 -24.31 -9.05 31.08
CA GLY A 164 -24.78 -10.24 30.37
C GLY A 164 -23.61 -10.98 29.74
N VAL A 165 -23.47 -12.28 30.01
CA VAL A 165 -22.40 -13.12 29.47
C VAL A 165 -22.96 -14.13 28.46
N PHE A 166 -22.44 -14.10 27.24
CA PHE A 166 -22.88 -15.00 26.16
C PHE A 166 -21.73 -15.93 25.75
N VAL A 167 -21.87 -17.23 26.02
CA VAL A 167 -20.83 -18.24 25.77
C VAL A 167 -21.14 -19.04 24.51
N CYS A 168 -20.23 -19.01 23.54
CA CYS A 168 -20.41 -19.60 22.22
C CYS A 168 -19.86 -21.03 22.14
N HIS A 169 -20.59 -21.95 21.51
CA HIS A 169 -20.06 -23.27 21.10
C HIS A 169 -19.25 -23.20 19.80
N CYS A 170 -19.60 -22.29 18.89
CA CYS A 170 -19.02 -22.20 17.55
C CYS A 170 -19.07 -23.55 16.81
N GLY A 171 -20.20 -24.27 16.94
CA GLY A 171 -20.34 -25.66 16.54
C GLY A 171 -19.38 -26.55 17.32
N ILE A 172 -18.47 -27.22 16.61
CA ILE A 172 -17.43 -28.07 17.23
C ILE A 172 -16.12 -27.31 17.52
N ASN A 173 -16.00 -26.03 17.17
CA ASN A 173 -14.72 -25.34 17.30
C ASN A 173 -14.36 -25.01 18.75
N ILE A 174 -15.35 -24.66 19.57
CA ILE A 174 -15.18 -24.46 21.02
C ILE A 174 -15.75 -25.67 21.75
N GLY A 175 -16.98 -26.04 21.41
CA GLY A 175 -17.75 -27.07 22.12
C GLY A 175 -17.18 -28.50 22.09
N SER A 176 -16.23 -28.82 21.21
CA SER A 176 -15.59 -30.15 21.20
C SER A 176 -14.44 -30.29 22.20
N VAL A 177 -13.95 -29.16 22.75
CA VAL A 177 -12.78 -29.13 23.66
C VAL A 177 -13.15 -28.49 24.99
N VAL A 178 -13.81 -27.34 24.96
CA VAL A 178 -14.25 -26.62 26.16
C VAL A 178 -15.65 -27.09 26.54
N ASN A 179 -15.84 -27.46 27.80
CA ASN A 179 -17.15 -27.75 28.37
C ASN A 179 -17.94 -26.44 28.56
N VAL A 180 -18.58 -25.99 27.47
CA VAL A 180 -19.32 -24.72 27.45
C VAL A 180 -20.43 -24.65 28.52
N PRO A 181 -21.23 -25.68 28.79
CA PRO A 181 -22.19 -25.68 29.91
C PRO A 181 -21.53 -25.31 31.25
N GLU A 182 -20.37 -25.87 31.55
CA GLU A 182 -19.65 -25.61 32.81
C GLU A 182 -19.10 -24.17 32.88
N VAL A 183 -18.70 -23.61 31.74
CA VAL A 183 -18.30 -22.18 31.65
C VAL A 183 -19.51 -21.26 31.88
N VAL A 184 -20.69 -21.64 31.38
CA VAL A 184 -21.95 -20.91 31.57
C VAL A 184 -22.36 -20.90 33.05
N GLU A 185 -22.36 -22.07 33.69
CA GLU A 185 -22.64 -22.19 35.12
C GLU A 185 -21.66 -21.37 35.95
N TYR A 186 -20.37 -21.45 35.63
CA TYR A 186 -19.35 -20.66 36.31
C TYR A 186 -19.55 -19.15 36.12
N ALA A 187 -19.81 -18.69 34.89
CA ALA A 187 -20.00 -17.28 34.61
C ALA A 187 -21.17 -16.67 35.41
N ALA A 188 -22.21 -17.46 35.68
CA ALA A 188 -23.37 -17.01 36.45
C ALA A 188 -23.05 -16.73 37.93
N THR A 189 -21.91 -17.23 38.43
CA THR A 189 -21.44 -17.02 39.81
C THR A 189 -20.51 -15.81 39.96
N LEU A 190 -20.23 -15.07 38.88
CA LEU A 190 -19.30 -13.94 38.91
C LEU A 190 -20.01 -12.65 39.36
N PRO A 191 -19.32 -11.76 40.11
CA PRO A 191 -19.89 -10.49 40.54
C PRO A 191 -20.39 -9.64 39.37
N GLY A 192 -21.57 -9.01 39.56
CA GLY A 192 -22.19 -8.15 38.54
C GLY A 192 -22.84 -8.89 37.36
N VAL A 193 -22.69 -10.22 37.25
CA VAL A 193 -23.35 -11.01 36.20
C VAL A 193 -24.82 -11.26 36.56
N VAL A 194 -25.73 -10.75 35.73
CA VAL A 194 -27.19 -10.86 35.96
C VAL A 194 -27.88 -11.76 34.93
N TYR A 195 -27.18 -12.11 33.85
CA TYR A 195 -27.68 -13.00 32.81
C TYR A 195 -26.52 -13.77 32.17
N VAL A 196 -26.69 -15.08 31.97
CA VAL A 196 -25.76 -15.89 31.20
C VAL A 196 -26.52 -16.74 30.20
N GLU A 197 -26.01 -16.82 28.99
CA GLU A 197 -26.61 -17.64 27.95
C GLU A 197 -25.57 -18.45 27.17
N ARG A 198 -25.98 -19.69 26.87
CA ARG A 198 -25.29 -20.60 25.97
C ARG A 198 -25.83 -20.47 24.56
N ASN A 199 -24.97 -20.17 23.60
CA ASN A 199 -25.34 -20.04 22.19
C ASN A 199 -24.55 -21.00 21.30
N LEU A 200 -25.22 -21.56 20.28
CA LEU A 200 -24.53 -22.39 19.29
C LEU A 200 -23.56 -21.56 18.44
N TYR A 201 -24.05 -20.42 17.94
CA TYR A 201 -23.29 -19.43 17.18
C TYR A 201 -23.69 -18.01 17.62
N THR A 202 -22.93 -17.41 18.53
CA THR A 202 -23.27 -16.07 19.05
C THR A 202 -23.29 -14.98 17.97
N CYS A 203 -22.52 -15.15 16.89
CA CYS A 203 -22.49 -14.21 15.77
C CYS A 203 -23.67 -14.35 14.79
N SER A 204 -24.57 -15.34 14.96
CA SER A 204 -25.75 -15.47 14.09
C SER A 204 -26.70 -14.28 14.24
N GLN A 205 -27.44 -13.96 13.18
CA GLN A 205 -28.41 -12.85 13.21
C GLN A 205 -29.48 -13.05 14.29
N ASP A 206 -29.97 -14.28 14.47
CA ASP A 206 -30.95 -14.61 15.51
C ASP A 206 -30.40 -14.35 16.91
N THR A 207 -29.14 -14.72 17.16
CA THR A 207 -28.51 -14.48 18.47
C THR A 207 -28.24 -13.00 18.69
N GLN A 208 -27.82 -12.26 17.66
CA GLN A 208 -27.67 -10.80 17.77
C GLN A 208 -29.00 -10.13 18.13
N LYS A 209 -30.11 -10.55 17.52
CA LYS A 209 -31.45 -10.07 17.89
C LYS A 209 -31.77 -10.39 19.36
N LYS A 210 -31.49 -11.62 19.79
CA LYS A 210 -31.70 -12.04 21.18
C LYS A 210 -30.86 -11.26 22.18
N ILE A 211 -29.59 -10.97 21.87
CA ILE A 211 -28.73 -10.14 22.73
C ILE A 211 -29.40 -8.78 22.96
N LYS A 212 -29.96 -8.15 21.94
CA LYS A 212 -30.66 -6.86 22.07
C LYS A 212 -31.89 -6.97 23.00
N GLU A 213 -32.73 -7.99 22.77
CA GLU A 213 -33.90 -8.25 23.61
C GLU A 213 -33.53 -8.51 25.07
N VAL A 214 -32.44 -9.24 25.32
CA VAL A 214 -31.91 -9.54 26.66
C VAL A 214 -31.35 -8.28 27.33
N VAL A 215 -30.62 -7.43 26.59
CA VAL A 215 -30.11 -6.15 27.11
C VAL A 215 -31.25 -5.28 27.64
N GLU A 216 -32.35 -5.20 26.90
CA GLU A 216 -33.55 -4.47 27.34
C GLU A 216 -34.25 -5.17 28.52
N LYS A 217 -34.57 -6.47 28.37
CA LYS A 217 -35.35 -7.23 29.35
C LYS A 217 -34.69 -7.31 30.73
N HIS A 218 -33.37 -7.46 30.77
CA HIS A 218 -32.61 -7.62 32.00
C HIS A 218 -31.94 -6.31 32.46
N ASP A 219 -32.20 -5.20 31.78
CA ASP A 219 -31.53 -3.91 32.00
C ASP A 219 -30.00 -4.06 32.11
N LEU A 220 -29.41 -4.74 31.13
CA LEU A 220 -27.96 -4.95 31.10
C LEU A 220 -27.28 -3.64 30.73
N ASN A 221 -26.20 -3.29 31.41
CA ASN A 221 -25.38 -2.13 31.08
C ASN A 221 -23.97 -2.50 30.63
N ARG A 222 -23.62 -3.79 30.62
CA ARG A 222 -22.38 -4.35 30.07
C ARG A 222 -22.68 -5.68 29.38
N VAL A 223 -21.93 -5.98 28.33
CA VAL A 223 -22.05 -7.26 27.61
C VAL A 223 -20.68 -7.90 27.44
N VAL A 224 -20.57 -9.17 27.80
CA VAL A 224 -19.38 -10.00 27.58
C VAL A 224 -19.73 -11.13 26.63
N VAL A 225 -18.95 -11.30 25.56
CA VAL A 225 -19.09 -12.46 24.67
C VAL A 225 -17.84 -13.33 24.77
N ALA A 226 -18.02 -14.56 25.22
CA ALA A 226 -16.97 -15.57 25.27
C ALA A 226 -17.01 -16.43 24.00
N SER A 227 -16.14 -16.12 23.03
CA SER A 227 -16.14 -16.81 21.74
C SER A 227 -14.77 -16.79 21.03
N CYS A 228 -14.68 -16.17 19.86
CA CYS A 228 -13.52 -16.09 18.98
C CYS A 228 -12.67 -14.84 19.24
N THR A 229 -11.77 -14.51 18.31
CA THR A 229 -10.92 -13.32 18.40
C THR A 229 -11.70 -12.00 18.23
N PRO A 230 -11.41 -10.96 19.05
CA PRO A 230 -11.97 -9.62 18.87
C PRO A 230 -11.61 -9.02 17.50
N ARG A 231 -10.47 -9.41 16.92
CA ARG A 231 -10.04 -8.94 15.59
C ARG A 231 -11.06 -9.22 14.47
N THR A 232 -11.93 -10.22 14.64
CA THR A 232 -12.91 -10.60 13.62
C THR A 232 -14.31 -10.07 13.95
N HIS A 233 -14.79 -10.27 15.18
CA HIS A 233 -16.20 -10.08 15.52
C HIS A 233 -16.48 -9.03 16.60
N GLU A 234 -15.48 -8.38 17.19
CA GLU A 234 -15.73 -7.28 18.13
C GLU A 234 -16.57 -6.16 17.48
N PRO A 235 -16.29 -5.66 16.26
CA PRO A 235 -17.12 -4.65 15.62
C PRO A 235 -18.58 -5.09 15.43
N LEU A 236 -18.82 -6.38 15.19
CA LEU A 236 -20.17 -6.94 15.04
C LEU A 236 -20.97 -6.83 16.35
N PHE A 237 -20.36 -7.27 17.46
CA PHE A 237 -21.03 -7.23 18.76
C PHE A 237 -21.11 -5.82 19.33
N GLN A 238 -20.10 -4.97 19.10
CA GLN A 238 -20.16 -3.54 19.37
C GLN A 238 -21.35 -2.87 18.66
N ASN A 239 -21.57 -3.19 17.38
CA ASN A 239 -22.76 -2.72 16.67
C ASN A 239 -24.06 -3.31 17.24
N THR A 240 -24.06 -4.59 17.66
CA THR A 240 -25.22 -5.24 18.28
C THR A 240 -25.64 -4.54 19.58
N VAL A 241 -24.69 -4.23 20.47
CA VAL A 241 -25.00 -3.53 21.74
C VAL A 241 -25.39 -2.06 21.49
N LYS A 242 -24.83 -1.43 20.45
CA LYS A 242 -25.24 -0.10 20.00
C LYS A 242 -26.69 -0.07 19.52
N GLU A 243 -27.12 -1.11 18.79
CA GLU A 243 -28.53 -1.30 18.42
C GLU A 243 -29.46 -1.55 19.62
N ALA A 244 -28.94 -1.95 20.78
CA ALA A 244 -29.68 -2.07 22.03
C ALA A 244 -29.62 -0.80 22.91
N GLY A 245 -29.02 0.28 22.39
CA GLY A 245 -28.89 1.56 23.12
C GLY A 245 -27.73 1.61 24.11
N LEU A 246 -26.77 0.68 24.09
CA LEU A 246 -25.55 0.77 24.89
C LEU A 246 -24.41 1.41 24.09
N ASN A 247 -23.54 2.15 24.80
CA ASN A 247 -22.28 2.59 24.22
C ASN A 247 -21.46 1.36 23.79
N LYS A 248 -20.86 1.41 22.59
CA LYS A 248 -20.14 0.27 22.03
C LYS A 248 -18.93 -0.18 22.87
N TYR A 249 -18.36 0.71 23.68
CA TYR A 249 -17.22 0.41 24.55
C TYR A 249 -17.62 -0.16 25.91
N LEU A 250 -18.91 -0.46 26.12
CA LEU A 250 -19.43 -1.23 27.25
C LEU A 250 -19.51 -2.74 26.94
N PHE A 251 -18.80 -3.15 25.89
CA PHE A 251 -18.67 -4.51 25.43
C PHE A 251 -17.23 -5.01 25.67
N GLU A 252 -17.09 -6.25 26.10
CA GLU A 252 -15.80 -6.95 26.22
C GLU A 252 -15.89 -8.35 25.60
N MET A 253 -14.78 -8.85 25.05
CA MET A 253 -14.72 -10.17 24.43
C MET A 253 -13.70 -11.08 25.13
N ALA A 254 -14.14 -12.28 25.53
CA ALA A 254 -13.25 -13.33 26.00
C ALA A 254 -12.95 -14.31 24.85
N ASN A 255 -11.69 -14.38 24.41
CA ASN A 255 -11.28 -15.26 23.32
C ASN A 255 -11.02 -16.68 23.83
N ILE A 256 -12.07 -17.50 23.86
CA ILE A 256 -12.02 -18.91 24.30
C ILE A 256 -11.89 -19.91 23.14
N ARG A 257 -11.68 -19.43 21.90
CA ARG A 257 -11.45 -20.29 20.73
C ARG A 257 -9.99 -20.29 20.31
N ASP A 258 -9.55 -19.20 19.70
CA ASP A 258 -8.24 -19.06 19.09
C ASP A 258 -7.12 -19.12 20.15
N GLN A 259 -7.39 -18.59 21.36
CA GLN A 259 -6.45 -18.61 22.50
C GLN A 259 -6.73 -19.72 23.51
N CYS A 260 -7.72 -20.59 23.28
CA CYS A 260 -8.05 -21.68 24.19
C CYS A 260 -8.40 -22.97 23.43
N SER A 261 -9.64 -23.17 22.99
CA SER A 261 -10.10 -24.47 22.46
C SER A 261 -9.24 -25.01 21.31
N TRP A 262 -8.79 -24.16 20.38
CA TRP A 262 -8.03 -24.62 19.21
C TRP A 262 -6.62 -25.06 19.53
N VAL A 263 -6.00 -24.47 20.54
CA VAL A 263 -4.60 -24.73 20.92
C VAL A 263 -4.47 -25.76 22.04
N HIS A 264 -5.58 -26.09 22.73
CA HIS A 264 -5.61 -27.01 23.89
C HIS A 264 -6.46 -28.26 23.65
N ARG A 265 -6.56 -28.73 22.39
CA ARG A 265 -7.46 -29.85 22.00
C ARG A 265 -7.23 -31.14 22.77
N LEU A 266 -5.99 -31.37 23.22
CA LEU A 266 -5.58 -32.57 23.95
C LEU A 266 -5.78 -32.47 25.47
N GLU A 267 -6.13 -31.28 25.99
CA GLU A 267 -6.28 -31.03 27.42
C GLU A 267 -7.64 -30.37 27.74
N PRO A 268 -8.79 -31.00 27.42
CA PRO A 268 -10.11 -30.38 27.50
C PRO A 268 -10.51 -29.89 28.91
N VAL A 269 -10.07 -30.59 29.97
CA VAL A 269 -10.30 -30.17 31.36
C VAL A 269 -9.57 -28.86 31.67
N LYS A 270 -8.28 -28.76 31.29
CA LYS A 270 -7.49 -27.53 31.47
C LYS A 270 -7.97 -26.41 30.55
N ALA A 271 -8.40 -26.74 29.33
CA ALA A 271 -9.00 -25.78 28.41
C ALA A 271 -10.29 -25.18 28.99
N THR A 272 -11.11 -26.01 29.64
CA THR A 272 -12.33 -25.54 30.33
C THR A 272 -11.99 -24.63 31.50
N ALA A 273 -11.02 -25.00 32.35
CA ALA A 273 -10.54 -24.15 33.43
C ALA A 273 -10.02 -22.80 32.91
N LYS A 274 -9.14 -22.82 31.89
CA LYS A 274 -8.64 -21.60 31.24
C LYS A 274 -9.77 -20.75 30.65
N ALA A 275 -10.79 -21.37 30.06
CA ALA A 275 -11.95 -20.64 29.53
C ALA A 275 -12.73 -19.91 30.64
N LYS A 276 -12.90 -20.54 31.81
CA LYS A 276 -13.48 -19.89 33.00
C LYS A 276 -12.66 -18.68 33.45
N ASP A 277 -11.34 -18.81 33.49
CA ASP A 277 -10.44 -17.71 33.88
C ASP A 277 -10.53 -16.54 32.89
N LEU A 278 -10.49 -16.82 31.58
CA LEU A 278 -10.63 -15.81 30.54
C LEU A 278 -11.99 -15.07 30.64
N VAL A 279 -13.08 -15.79 30.91
CA VAL A 279 -14.40 -15.19 31.14
C VAL A 279 -14.40 -14.34 32.41
N ARG A 280 -13.80 -14.81 33.51
CA ARG A 280 -13.68 -14.06 34.76
C ARG A 280 -12.90 -12.76 34.56
N MET A 281 -11.77 -12.80 33.87
CA MET A 281 -10.97 -11.61 33.53
C MET A 281 -11.78 -10.62 32.69
N ALA A 282 -12.49 -11.10 31.66
CA ALA A 282 -13.31 -10.24 30.80
C ALA A 282 -14.49 -9.61 31.55
N VAL A 283 -15.17 -10.37 32.43
CA VAL A 283 -16.23 -9.84 33.30
C VAL A 283 -15.69 -8.80 34.26
N ALA A 284 -14.53 -9.04 34.86
CA ALA A 284 -13.90 -8.10 35.79
C ALA A 284 -13.52 -6.77 35.08
N LYS A 285 -12.96 -6.84 33.87
CA LYS A 285 -12.73 -5.63 33.06
C LYS A 285 -14.03 -4.95 32.66
N ALA A 286 -15.03 -5.73 32.22
CA ALA A 286 -16.32 -5.22 31.78
C ALA A 286 -17.02 -4.40 32.88
N ALA A 287 -16.90 -4.81 34.14
CA ALA A 287 -17.42 -4.06 35.29
C ALA A 287 -16.83 -2.64 35.39
N MET A 288 -15.57 -2.46 34.97
CA MET A 288 -14.84 -1.20 35.00
C MET A 288 -14.88 -0.42 33.68
N LEU A 289 -15.58 -0.93 32.65
CA LEU A 289 -15.73 -0.22 31.38
C LEU A 289 -16.60 1.02 31.54
N GLU A 290 -16.26 2.05 30.78
CA GLU A 290 -16.94 3.34 30.75
C GLU A 290 -17.44 3.60 29.32
N PRO A 291 -18.58 4.29 29.14
CA PRO A 291 -18.99 4.72 27.82
C PRO A 291 -17.96 5.73 27.29
N LEU A 292 -17.45 5.50 26.08
CA LEU A 292 -16.50 6.43 25.46
C LEU A 292 -17.18 7.20 24.34
N PRO A 293 -17.12 8.55 24.37
CA PRO A 293 -17.64 9.36 23.27
C PRO A 293 -16.77 9.13 22.03
N GLN A 294 -17.41 9.14 20.87
CA GLN A 294 -16.72 9.17 19.58
C GLN A 294 -16.93 10.55 18.98
N PRO A 295 -16.00 11.50 19.19
CA PRO A 295 -16.16 12.84 18.65
C PRO A 295 -16.24 12.77 17.12
N LYS A 296 -17.20 13.51 16.58
CA LYS A 296 -17.37 13.69 15.14
C LYS A 296 -16.48 14.83 14.71
N ILE A 297 -15.43 14.48 13.98
CA ILE A 297 -14.48 15.42 13.41
C ILE A 297 -15.05 15.87 12.06
N PRO A 298 -15.43 17.15 11.88
CA PRO A 298 -15.93 17.62 10.58
C PRO A 298 -14.87 17.42 9.50
N VAL A 299 -15.29 17.15 8.26
CA VAL A 299 -14.36 17.02 7.12
C VAL A 299 -14.50 18.23 6.21
N THR A 300 -13.36 18.85 5.90
CA THR A 300 -13.25 19.87 4.85
C THR A 300 -13.28 19.14 3.50
N PRO A 301 -14.28 19.35 2.62
CA PRO A 301 -14.49 18.57 1.40
C PRO A 301 -13.61 19.04 0.24
N SER A 302 -12.32 19.23 0.49
CA SER A 302 -11.31 19.58 -0.51
C SER A 302 -10.02 18.77 -0.30
N ALA A 303 -9.19 18.69 -1.33
CA ALA A 303 -7.91 17.99 -1.29
C ALA A 303 -6.75 18.92 -1.66
N LEU A 304 -5.56 18.61 -1.16
CA LEU A 304 -4.29 19.12 -1.64
C LEU A 304 -3.58 18.05 -2.47
N VAL A 305 -3.14 18.38 -3.68
CA VAL A 305 -2.25 17.52 -4.49
C VAL A 305 -0.92 18.26 -4.66
N ILE A 306 0.18 17.61 -4.29
CA ILE A 306 1.53 18.17 -4.35
C ILE A 306 2.31 17.51 -5.49
N GLY A 307 2.63 18.27 -6.53
CA GLY A 307 3.26 17.82 -7.76
C GLY A 307 2.26 17.71 -8.90
N GLY A 308 2.54 18.42 -9.99
CA GLY A 308 1.73 18.54 -11.20
C GLY A 308 2.20 17.70 -12.37
N GLY A 309 2.92 16.59 -12.14
CA GLY A 309 3.24 15.59 -13.17
C GLY A 309 2.05 14.70 -13.53
N LEU A 310 2.24 13.71 -14.42
CA LEU A 310 1.19 12.77 -14.85
C LEU A 310 0.32 12.24 -13.70
N SER A 311 0.93 11.70 -12.65
CA SER A 311 0.20 11.15 -11.50
C SER A 311 -0.59 12.23 -10.73
N GLY A 312 0.01 13.40 -10.52
CA GLY A 312 -0.64 14.50 -9.81
C GLY A 312 -1.81 15.08 -10.60
N MET A 313 -1.63 15.31 -11.91
CA MET A 313 -2.68 15.75 -12.82
C MET A 313 -3.83 14.74 -12.85
N THR A 314 -3.53 13.45 -12.97
CA THR A 314 -4.52 12.37 -12.97
C THR A 314 -5.31 12.33 -11.67
N ALA A 315 -4.63 12.38 -10.51
CA ALA A 315 -5.29 12.36 -9.20
C ALA A 315 -6.17 13.62 -9.00
N THR A 316 -5.65 14.79 -9.39
CA THR A 316 -6.37 16.07 -9.29
C THR A 316 -7.67 16.01 -10.07
N LEU A 317 -7.60 15.62 -11.34
CA LEU A 317 -8.76 15.54 -12.22
C LEU A 317 -9.78 14.54 -11.70
N GLU A 318 -9.35 13.36 -11.24
CA GLU A 318 -10.24 12.32 -10.73
C GLU A 318 -10.97 12.74 -9.45
N ILE A 319 -10.27 13.39 -8.51
CA ILE A 319 -10.88 13.95 -7.28
C ILE A 319 -11.87 15.07 -7.65
N ALA A 320 -11.51 15.92 -8.61
CA ALA A 320 -12.34 17.04 -9.04
C ALA A 320 -13.62 16.57 -9.77
N ASN A 321 -13.50 15.57 -10.65
CA ASN A 321 -14.63 14.89 -11.30
C ASN A 321 -15.54 14.16 -10.29
N SER A 322 -14.99 13.79 -9.13
CA SER A 322 -15.77 13.27 -8.00
C SER A 322 -16.54 14.34 -7.23
N GLY A 323 -16.47 15.60 -7.65
CA GLY A 323 -17.22 16.74 -7.13
C GLY A 323 -16.54 17.50 -5.99
N PHE A 324 -15.25 17.23 -5.71
CA PHE A 324 -14.51 17.89 -4.62
C PHE A 324 -13.59 19.00 -5.15
N GLU A 325 -13.33 20.01 -4.32
CA GLU A 325 -12.34 21.05 -4.63
C GLU A 325 -10.93 20.51 -4.48
N VAL A 326 -10.01 20.90 -5.37
CA VAL A 326 -8.62 20.45 -5.36
C VAL A 326 -7.67 21.63 -5.51
N HIS A 327 -6.75 21.75 -4.56
CA HIS A 327 -5.60 22.64 -4.63
C HIS A 327 -4.42 21.86 -5.21
N LEU A 328 -4.05 22.14 -6.46
CA LEU A 328 -2.90 21.53 -7.14
C LEU A 328 -1.68 22.45 -7.03
N VAL A 329 -0.65 22.01 -6.30
CA VAL A 329 0.58 22.78 -6.08
C VAL A 329 1.72 22.19 -6.92
N GLU A 330 2.32 23.01 -7.78
CA GLU A 330 3.45 22.66 -8.64
C GLU A 330 4.59 23.66 -8.43
N LYS A 331 5.80 23.12 -8.25
CA LYS A 331 7.01 23.91 -7.99
C LYS A 331 7.53 24.60 -9.24
N GLU A 332 7.29 24.02 -10.40
CA GLU A 332 7.68 24.57 -11.69
C GLU A 332 6.64 25.57 -12.22
N LYS A 333 7.02 26.30 -13.26
CA LYS A 333 6.15 27.25 -13.97
C LYS A 333 5.01 26.60 -14.76
N GLN A 334 5.00 25.28 -14.89
CA GLN A 334 4.21 24.52 -15.86
C GLN A 334 3.95 23.11 -15.35
N LEU A 335 2.74 22.58 -15.58
CA LEU A 335 2.33 21.20 -15.24
C LEU A 335 3.01 20.17 -16.16
N GLY A 336 2.78 18.88 -15.97
CA GLY A 336 3.21 17.80 -16.87
C GLY A 336 4.43 17.00 -16.40
N GLY A 337 5.36 17.64 -15.70
CA GLY A 337 6.60 16.97 -15.23
C GLY A 337 7.32 16.22 -16.36
N HIS A 338 7.73 14.98 -16.11
CA HIS A 338 8.41 14.13 -17.10
C HIS A 338 7.59 13.84 -18.35
N LEU A 339 6.25 13.89 -18.28
CA LEU A 339 5.39 13.59 -19.42
C LEU A 339 5.65 14.54 -20.60
N ARG A 340 6.10 15.78 -20.35
CA ARG A 340 6.47 16.74 -21.40
C ARG A 340 7.60 16.25 -22.31
N ARG A 341 8.46 15.35 -21.83
CA ARG A 341 9.63 14.83 -22.55
C ARG A 341 9.43 13.43 -23.12
N ILE A 342 8.28 12.81 -22.84
CA ILE A 342 7.98 11.43 -23.30
C ILE A 342 7.14 11.53 -24.57
N HIS A 343 7.69 11.15 -25.71
CA HIS A 343 7.00 11.25 -27.01
C HIS A 343 6.49 9.90 -27.54
N HIS A 344 6.94 8.79 -26.98
CA HIS A 344 6.66 7.45 -27.48
C HIS A 344 6.39 6.49 -26.32
N THR A 345 5.46 5.55 -26.56
CA THR A 345 5.04 4.51 -25.60
C THR A 345 5.15 3.13 -26.27
N LEU A 346 5.06 2.05 -25.48
CA LEU A 346 5.10 0.69 -26.01
C LEU A 346 3.81 0.32 -26.74
N SER A 347 2.65 0.81 -26.27
CA SER A 347 1.36 0.61 -26.93
C SER A 347 1.19 1.40 -28.23
N GLY A 348 2.06 2.38 -28.49
CA GLY A 348 1.96 3.26 -29.67
C GLY A 348 0.95 4.40 -29.50
N VAL A 349 0.32 4.53 -28.33
CA VAL A 349 -0.54 5.69 -28.01
C VAL A 349 0.32 6.94 -27.83
N ASP A 350 -0.19 8.07 -28.30
CA ASP A 350 0.50 9.36 -28.25
C ASP A 350 0.41 9.98 -26.84
N PRO A 351 1.51 10.01 -26.06
CA PRO A 351 1.52 10.57 -24.72
C PRO A 351 1.34 12.10 -24.72
N GLN A 352 1.72 12.80 -25.78
CA GLN A 352 1.60 14.27 -25.85
C GLN A 352 0.14 14.69 -25.99
N LYS A 353 -0.68 13.94 -26.75
CA LYS A 353 -2.13 14.19 -26.81
C LYS A 353 -2.80 14.05 -25.44
N THR A 354 -2.40 13.03 -24.68
CA THR A 354 -2.94 12.84 -23.32
C THR A 354 -2.49 13.96 -22.39
N PHE A 355 -1.25 14.40 -22.51
CA PHE A 355 -0.76 15.56 -21.77
C PHE A 355 -1.57 16.83 -22.09
N GLU A 356 -1.76 17.15 -23.37
CA GLU A 356 -2.56 18.30 -23.82
C GLU A 356 -4.00 18.23 -23.31
N GLN A 357 -4.61 17.04 -23.36
CA GLN A 357 -5.96 16.82 -22.84
C GLN A 357 -6.03 17.04 -21.33
N LEU A 358 -5.11 16.46 -20.55
CA LEU A 358 -5.08 16.63 -19.10
C LEU A 358 -4.84 18.10 -18.70
N GLU A 359 -3.92 18.79 -19.38
CA GLU A 359 -3.62 20.20 -19.11
C GLU A 359 -4.86 21.08 -19.39
N LYS A 360 -5.55 20.83 -20.51
CA LYS A 360 -6.79 21.51 -20.85
C LYS A 360 -7.90 21.25 -19.85
N GLU A 361 -8.18 19.97 -19.54
CA GLU A 361 -9.24 19.60 -18.61
C GLU A 361 -8.99 20.19 -17.22
N ILE A 362 -7.74 20.20 -16.73
CA ILE A 362 -7.40 20.84 -15.47
C ILE A 362 -7.61 22.35 -15.49
N ALA A 363 -7.21 23.02 -16.56
CA ALA A 363 -7.35 24.47 -16.70
C ALA A 363 -8.83 24.92 -16.78
N GLU A 364 -9.70 24.10 -17.37
CA GLU A 364 -11.12 24.40 -17.56
C GLU A 364 -12.00 23.92 -16.38
N HIS A 365 -11.48 23.07 -15.48
CA HIS A 365 -12.29 22.48 -14.41
C HIS A 365 -12.52 23.42 -13.24
N LYS A 366 -13.79 23.80 -13.01
CA LYS A 366 -14.23 24.75 -11.97
C LYS A 366 -13.82 24.44 -10.53
N ASN A 367 -13.60 23.16 -10.19
CA ASN A 367 -13.22 22.73 -8.84
C ASN A 367 -11.70 22.64 -8.64
N ILE A 368 -10.87 22.99 -9.63
CA ILE A 368 -9.42 22.90 -9.51
C ILE A 368 -8.83 24.30 -9.39
N LYS A 369 -8.00 24.50 -8.37
CA LYS A 369 -7.17 25.70 -8.21
C LYS A 369 -5.70 25.30 -8.31
N THR A 370 -5.03 25.79 -9.34
CA THR A 370 -3.62 25.50 -9.61
C THR A 370 -2.70 26.60 -9.10
N TYR A 371 -1.63 26.19 -8.43
CA TYR A 371 -0.57 27.05 -7.91
C TYR A 371 0.74 26.64 -8.57
N LEU A 372 1.25 27.48 -9.47
CA LEU A 372 2.51 27.27 -10.18
C LEU A 372 3.62 28.09 -9.51
N ASN A 373 4.86 27.63 -9.62
CA ASN A 373 6.02 28.23 -8.92
C ASN A 373 5.84 28.28 -7.40
N GLU A 374 5.13 27.31 -6.83
CA GLU A 374 4.78 27.28 -5.42
C GLU A 374 5.19 25.97 -4.76
N THR A 375 5.53 26.05 -3.49
CA THR A 375 5.70 24.86 -2.63
C THR A 375 5.02 25.08 -1.30
N ALA A 376 4.66 24.00 -0.62
CA ALA A 376 4.20 24.08 0.77
C ALA A 376 5.34 24.60 1.67
N ALA A 377 5.06 25.61 2.48
CA ALA A 377 5.94 26.11 3.53
C ALA A 377 5.61 25.47 4.89
N GLU A 378 4.33 25.22 5.15
CA GLU A 378 3.85 24.60 6.38
C GLU A 378 2.59 23.78 6.11
N ILE A 379 2.50 22.61 6.74
CA ILE A 379 1.31 21.76 6.72
C ILE A 379 0.98 21.38 8.17
N LYS A 380 -0.23 21.73 8.61
CA LYS A 380 -0.73 21.48 9.97
C LYS A 380 -2.07 20.75 9.91
N GLY A 381 -2.46 20.17 11.04
CA GLY A 381 -3.75 19.53 11.21
C GLY A 381 -3.70 18.01 11.07
N TYR A 382 -4.83 17.42 10.73
CA TYR A 382 -5.05 15.98 10.71
C TYR A 382 -6.14 15.65 9.69
N ILE A 383 -6.35 14.36 9.41
CA ILE A 383 -7.36 13.89 8.46
C ILE A 383 -8.71 14.63 8.62
N GLY A 384 -9.21 15.18 7.53
CA GLY A 384 -10.42 15.99 7.47
C GLY A 384 -10.22 17.48 7.78
N ASN A 385 -9.14 17.89 8.46
CA ASN A 385 -8.87 19.26 8.90
C ASN A 385 -7.39 19.62 8.80
N PHE A 386 -6.83 19.53 7.61
CA PHE A 386 -5.51 20.08 7.33
C PHE A 386 -5.60 21.56 6.96
N GLU A 387 -4.53 22.29 7.23
CA GLU A 387 -4.30 23.64 6.74
C GLU A 387 -2.90 23.72 6.16
N THR A 388 -2.79 24.22 4.93
CA THR A 388 -1.51 24.38 4.24
C THR A 388 -1.25 25.86 3.99
N THR A 389 -0.02 26.27 4.28
CA THR A 389 0.52 27.59 3.93
C THR A 389 1.55 27.41 2.81
N LEU A 390 1.36 28.11 1.69
CA LEU A 390 2.31 28.16 0.58
C LEU A 390 3.45 29.15 0.86
N LYS A 391 4.53 29.11 0.07
CA LYS A 391 5.66 30.04 0.22
C LYS A 391 5.29 31.48 -0.10
N SER A 392 4.33 31.74 -0.97
CA SER A 392 3.74 33.08 -1.15
C SER A 392 2.97 33.60 0.06
N GLY A 393 2.68 32.74 1.04
CA GLY A 393 1.88 33.07 2.22
C GLY A 393 0.39 32.80 2.05
N GLU A 394 -0.07 32.31 0.89
CA GLU A 394 -1.46 31.87 0.72
C GLU A 394 -1.76 30.68 1.64
N LYS A 395 -2.96 30.69 2.25
CA LYS A 395 -3.43 29.65 3.18
C LYS A 395 -4.79 29.12 2.78
N PHE A 396 -4.95 27.81 2.87
CA PHE A 396 -6.23 27.14 2.61
C PHE A 396 -6.35 25.85 3.45
N LYS A 397 -7.60 25.44 3.67
CA LYS A 397 -7.94 24.22 4.42
C LYS A 397 -8.34 23.11 3.46
N HIS A 398 -8.02 21.88 3.83
CA HIS A 398 -8.38 20.68 3.07
C HIS A 398 -8.49 19.45 3.97
N GLY A 399 -9.17 18.41 3.49
CA GLY A 399 -9.43 17.20 4.25
C GLY A 399 -8.43 16.08 4.01
N ALA A 400 -7.71 16.11 2.89
CA ALA A 400 -6.79 15.06 2.49
C ALA A 400 -5.65 15.58 1.60
N ILE A 401 -4.52 14.88 1.60
CA ILE A 401 -3.31 15.22 0.85
C ILE A 401 -2.92 14.07 -0.07
N VAL A 402 -2.54 14.37 -1.31
CA VAL A 402 -1.88 13.44 -2.23
C VAL A 402 -0.48 13.93 -2.56
N VAL A 403 0.52 13.08 -2.32
CA VAL A 403 1.92 13.32 -2.68
C VAL A 403 2.20 12.68 -4.04
N ALA A 404 2.52 13.52 -5.03
CA ALA A 404 2.79 13.14 -6.41
C ALA A 404 4.03 13.88 -6.97
N THR A 405 5.03 14.10 -6.12
CA THR A 405 6.25 14.91 -6.40
C THR A 405 7.24 14.28 -7.38
N GLY A 406 6.93 13.10 -7.90
CA GLY A 406 7.72 12.41 -8.90
C GLY A 406 9.09 11.91 -8.39
N GLY A 407 9.94 11.57 -9.36
CA GLY A 407 11.36 11.26 -9.16
C GLY A 407 12.20 12.11 -10.11
N VAL A 408 13.52 11.97 -10.07
CA VAL A 408 14.45 12.68 -10.97
C VAL A 408 15.22 11.68 -11.82
N GLU A 409 15.53 12.07 -13.05
CA GLU A 409 16.44 11.30 -13.90
C GLU A 409 17.86 11.47 -13.37
N TYR A 410 18.59 10.36 -13.23
CA TYR A 410 19.98 10.37 -12.82
C TYR A 410 20.86 11.12 -13.83
N GLU A 411 21.83 11.87 -13.32
CA GLU A 411 22.86 12.55 -14.09
C GLU A 411 24.09 11.62 -14.17
N PRO A 412 24.35 10.93 -15.30
CA PRO A 412 25.46 9.99 -15.36
C PRO A 412 26.81 10.69 -15.24
N VAL A 413 27.71 10.10 -14.46
CA VAL A 413 29.12 10.53 -14.37
C VAL A 413 30.05 9.58 -15.14
N GLU A 414 29.54 8.40 -15.48
CA GLU A 414 30.17 7.36 -16.28
C GLU A 414 30.01 7.57 -17.80
N TYR A 415 30.69 6.73 -18.59
CA TYR A 415 30.51 6.60 -20.04
C TYR A 415 30.65 7.88 -20.87
N MET A 416 31.49 8.83 -20.43
CA MET A 416 31.76 10.10 -21.13
C MET A 416 30.55 11.03 -21.26
N PHE A 417 29.51 10.84 -20.44
CA PHE A 417 28.37 11.75 -20.39
C PHE A 417 28.82 13.18 -20.05
N GLY A 418 28.25 14.18 -20.74
CA GLY A 418 28.64 15.59 -20.64
C GLY A 418 30.00 15.95 -21.28
N LYS A 419 30.84 14.96 -21.64
CA LYS A 419 32.14 15.18 -22.28
C LYS A 419 32.09 15.06 -23.81
N ASN A 420 31.11 14.32 -24.35
CA ASN A 420 30.89 14.20 -25.78
C ASN A 420 29.39 14.37 -26.08
N PRO A 421 29.00 15.28 -27.01
CA PRO A 421 27.59 15.57 -27.31
C PRO A 421 26.82 14.39 -27.93
N LYS A 422 27.52 13.37 -28.42
CA LYS A 422 26.94 12.13 -28.94
C LYS A 422 26.60 11.12 -27.82
N VAL A 423 26.98 11.39 -26.58
CA VAL A 423 26.55 10.62 -25.40
C VAL A 423 25.35 11.32 -24.79
N ILE A 424 24.17 10.70 -24.93
CA ILE A 424 22.88 11.29 -24.56
C ILE A 424 22.09 10.36 -23.65
N ARG A 425 21.02 10.86 -23.03
CA ARG A 425 20.08 10.01 -22.29
C ARG A 425 19.00 9.45 -23.19
N GLN A 426 18.29 8.46 -22.66
CA GLN A 426 17.14 7.88 -23.33
C GLN A 426 16.01 8.89 -23.58
N THR A 427 15.82 9.84 -22.66
CA THR A 427 14.85 10.94 -22.80
C THR A 427 15.22 11.86 -23.96
N ASP A 428 16.49 12.25 -24.05
CA ASP A 428 17.01 13.08 -25.15
C ASP A 428 16.87 12.37 -26.51
N LEU A 429 17.11 11.06 -26.56
CA LEU A 429 16.86 10.26 -27.77
C LEU A 429 15.38 10.32 -28.17
N GLY A 430 14.46 10.23 -27.21
CA GLY A 430 13.03 10.34 -27.47
C GLY A 430 12.64 11.69 -28.10
N GLU A 431 13.21 12.78 -27.58
CA GLU A 431 13.01 14.13 -28.14
C GLU A 431 13.62 14.28 -29.55
N LEU A 432 14.80 13.69 -29.78
CA LEU A 432 15.46 13.68 -31.08
C LEU A 432 14.62 12.94 -32.13
N LEU A 433 14.09 11.77 -31.78
CA LEU A 433 13.20 10.98 -32.65
C LEU A 433 11.88 11.71 -32.93
N ALA A 434 11.35 12.45 -31.95
CA ALA A 434 10.13 13.24 -32.14
C ALA A 434 10.29 14.38 -33.18
N LYS A 435 11.50 14.95 -33.29
CA LYS A 435 11.82 16.01 -34.27
C LYS A 435 11.94 15.50 -35.72
N LYS A 436 11.97 14.16 -35.94
CA LYS A 436 12.14 13.52 -37.25
C LYS A 436 13.41 13.91 -38.02
N ASP A 437 14.44 14.37 -37.31
CA ASP A 437 15.76 14.71 -37.86
C ASP A 437 16.84 13.70 -37.41
N PHE A 438 16.41 12.46 -37.13
CA PHE A 438 17.28 11.41 -36.65
C PHE A 438 18.03 10.75 -37.82
N LYS A 439 19.36 10.67 -37.70
CA LYS A 439 20.21 9.93 -38.63
C LYS A 439 21.41 9.34 -37.89
N ALA A 440 21.59 8.03 -38.01
CA ALA A 440 22.70 7.28 -37.45
C ALA A 440 22.87 5.96 -38.19
N ASP A 441 24.12 5.51 -38.36
CA ASP A 441 24.39 4.16 -38.84
C ASP A 441 24.37 3.18 -37.66
N ASN A 442 24.95 3.58 -36.52
CA ASN A 442 25.02 2.76 -35.32
C ASN A 442 24.55 3.53 -34.07
N VAL A 443 23.66 2.90 -33.29
CA VAL A 443 23.20 3.38 -31.98
C VAL A 443 23.48 2.32 -30.94
N VAL A 444 24.15 2.67 -29.86
CA VAL A 444 24.40 1.78 -28.72
C VAL A 444 23.64 2.30 -27.51
N ILE A 445 22.82 1.45 -26.89
CA ILE A 445 22.06 1.75 -25.67
C ILE A 445 22.66 0.94 -24.52
N ILE A 446 23.12 1.62 -23.45
CA ILE A 446 23.62 0.96 -22.24
C ILE A 446 22.52 0.94 -21.18
N GLN A 447 22.12 -0.25 -20.72
CA GLN A 447 21.16 -0.44 -19.65
C GLN A 447 21.77 -0.21 -18.26
N CYS A 448 20.91 -0.01 -17.26
CA CYS A 448 21.29 0.04 -15.84
C CYS A 448 22.31 1.14 -15.46
N VAL A 449 22.37 2.25 -16.21
CA VAL A 449 23.26 3.38 -15.90
C VAL A 449 22.76 4.06 -14.62
N GLY A 450 23.60 4.11 -13.58
CA GLY A 450 23.21 4.55 -12.25
C GLY A 450 22.16 3.68 -11.52
N SER A 451 21.96 2.41 -11.88
CA SER A 451 21.05 1.48 -11.18
C SER A 451 21.68 0.10 -11.01
N ARG A 452 21.20 -0.67 -10.02
CA ARG A 452 21.71 -2.01 -9.71
C ARG A 452 23.23 -1.99 -9.49
N ASN A 453 23.68 -1.05 -8.67
CA ASN A 453 25.06 -0.88 -8.24
C ASN A 453 25.11 -0.64 -6.73
N ASP A 454 26.30 -0.54 -6.14
CA ASP A 454 26.46 -0.41 -4.69
C ASP A 454 25.81 0.85 -4.12
N GLU A 455 25.77 1.94 -4.89
CA GLU A 455 25.13 3.21 -4.48
C GLU A 455 23.60 3.12 -4.55
N TYR A 456 23.08 2.40 -5.53
CA TYR A 456 21.64 2.22 -5.76
C TYR A 456 21.37 0.79 -6.23
N PRO A 457 21.14 -0.14 -5.29
CA PRO A 457 20.98 -1.55 -5.61
C PRO A 457 19.68 -1.81 -6.37
N ASN A 458 18.69 -0.93 -6.28
CA ASN A 458 17.36 -1.16 -6.86
C ASN A 458 17.32 -0.95 -8.39
N CYS A 459 16.31 -1.57 -9.02
CA CYS A 459 16.00 -1.41 -10.43
C CYS A 459 15.12 -0.18 -10.67
N SER A 460 15.42 0.59 -11.72
CA SER A 460 14.61 1.76 -12.12
C SER A 460 13.33 1.43 -12.88
N ARG A 461 13.00 0.13 -13.09
CA ARG A 461 11.76 -0.42 -13.66
C ARG A 461 11.37 -0.02 -15.10
N ILE A 462 11.69 1.20 -15.53
CA ILE A 462 11.21 1.86 -16.75
C ILE A 462 12.20 1.71 -17.92
N CYS A 463 13.51 1.69 -17.62
CA CYS A 463 14.59 1.78 -18.60
C CYS A 463 14.50 0.75 -19.73
N CYS A 464 14.29 -0.53 -19.42
CA CYS A 464 14.16 -1.59 -20.43
C CYS A 464 12.99 -1.34 -21.39
N SER A 465 11.81 -0.98 -20.86
CA SER A 465 10.62 -0.68 -21.65
C SER A 465 10.82 0.53 -22.57
N THR A 466 11.40 1.63 -22.06
CA THR A 466 11.69 2.82 -22.87
C THR A 466 12.75 2.55 -23.94
N ALA A 467 13.75 1.71 -23.65
CA ALA A 467 14.69 1.25 -24.66
C ALA A 467 13.99 0.51 -25.80
N MET A 468 13.07 -0.41 -25.48
CA MET A 468 12.35 -1.18 -26.51
C MET A 468 11.49 -0.25 -27.36
N ALA A 469 10.78 0.70 -26.75
CA ALA A 469 9.94 1.66 -27.48
C ALA A 469 10.75 2.46 -28.51
N ASN A 470 11.86 3.08 -28.08
CA ASN A 470 12.68 3.90 -28.98
C ASN A 470 13.47 3.05 -29.99
N ALA A 471 14.00 1.90 -29.60
CA ALA A 471 14.72 1.00 -30.51
C ALA A 471 13.82 0.48 -31.64
N MET A 472 12.59 0.04 -31.30
CA MET A 472 11.62 -0.36 -32.31
C MET A 472 11.22 0.79 -33.22
N LYS A 473 11.07 2.01 -32.69
CA LYS A 473 10.78 3.19 -33.50
C LYS A 473 11.91 3.45 -34.50
N ILE A 474 13.17 3.42 -34.06
CA ILE A 474 14.33 3.55 -34.95
C ILE A 474 14.27 2.48 -36.04
N LYS A 475 14.10 1.20 -35.71
CA LYS A 475 14.07 0.13 -36.73
C LYS A 475 12.90 0.23 -37.70
N LYS A 476 11.77 0.82 -37.29
CA LYS A 476 10.60 1.02 -38.15
C LYS A 476 10.75 2.21 -39.09
N GLU A 477 11.38 3.29 -38.64
CA GLU A 477 11.55 4.53 -39.41
C GLU A 477 12.87 4.57 -40.20
N HIS A 478 13.91 3.92 -39.68
CA HIS A 478 15.27 3.82 -40.21
C HIS A 478 15.75 2.36 -40.17
N PRO A 479 15.23 1.47 -41.03
CA PRO A 479 15.53 0.04 -41.00
C PRO A 479 17.02 -0.30 -41.19
N GLU A 480 17.79 0.59 -41.79
CA GLU A 480 19.23 0.48 -42.02
C GLU A 480 20.09 0.73 -40.77
N THR A 481 19.58 1.49 -39.79
CA THR A 481 20.32 1.78 -38.55
C THR A 481 20.50 0.51 -37.72
N ASN A 482 21.73 0.22 -37.32
CA ASN A 482 22.02 -0.85 -36.37
C ASN A 482 21.79 -0.32 -34.94
N VAL A 483 20.99 -1.05 -34.16
CA VAL A 483 20.71 -0.71 -32.77
C VAL A 483 21.21 -1.83 -31.89
N PHE A 484 22.12 -1.51 -30.97
CA PHE A 484 22.71 -2.43 -30.00
C PHE A 484 22.22 -2.08 -28.61
N VAL A 485 21.74 -3.06 -27.85
CA VAL A 485 21.30 -2.90 -26.45
C VAL A 485 22.22 -3.74 -25.57
N LEU A 486 23.06 -3.05 -24.78
CA LEU A 486 23.96 -3.67 -23.82
C LEU A 486 23.22 -3.84 -22.49
N TYR A 487 23.08 -5.07 -22.00
CA TYR A 487 22.22 -5.37 -20.85
C TYR A 487 22.79 -6.43 -19.90
N ARG A 488 22.25 -6.45 -18.66
CA ARG A 488 22.48 -7.51 -17.67
C ARG A 488 21.32 -8.50 -17.61
N ASP A 489 20.10 -7.95 -17.53
CA ASP A 489 18.83 -8.65 -17.65
C ASP A 489 17.84 -7.75 -18.39
N ILE A 490 17.04 -8.30 -19.31
CA ILE A 490 15.92 -7.55 -19.89
C ILE A 490 14.69 -7.69 -18.97
N ARG A 491 14.22 -6.55 -18.44
CA ARG A 491 13.09 -6.50 -17.49
C ARG A 491 11.80 -5.98 -18.10
N THR A 492 11.48 -6.40 -19.32
CA THR A 492 10.14 -6.23 -19.89
C THR A 492 9.20 -7.29 -19.31
N TYR A 493 8.35 -6.90 -18.35
CA TYR A 493 7.44 -7.83 -17.66
C TYR A 493 6.01 -7.77 -18.19
N GLY A 494 5.21 -8.77 -17.83
CA GLY A 494 3.84 -8.89 -18.32
C GLY A 494 3.80 -9.00 -19.84
N PHE A 495 2.95 -8.21 -20.48
CA PHE A 495 2.85 -8.20 -21.95
C PHE A 495 4.00 -7.47 -22.65
N ALA A 496 4.82 -6.71 -21.92
CA ALA A 496 5.95 -6.00 -22.50
C ALA A 496 7.02 -6.94 -23.08
N GLU A 497 7.04 -8.21 -22.67
CA GLU A 497 7.91 -9.24 -23.22
C GLU A 497 7.75 -9.40 -24.74
N GLU A 498 6.54 -9.19 -25.29
CA GLU A 498 6.36 -9.22 -26.74
C GLU A 498 7.12 -8.09 -27.43
N ASN A 499 7.23 -6.92 -26.79
CA ASN A 499 7.97 -5.79 -27.37
C ASN A 499 9.47 -6.08 -27.43
N TYR A 500 10.01 -6.83 -26.46
CA TYR A 500 11.38 -7.31 -26.52
C TYR A 500 11.57 -8.29 -27.70
N ASN A 501 10.67 -9.27 -27.84
CA ASN A 501 10.71 -10.22 -28.96
C ASN A 501 10.57 -9.51 -30.32
N GLU A 502 9.70 -8.51 -30.41
CA GLU A 502 9.49 -7.74 -31.63
C GLU A 502 10.71 -6.88 -31.97
N ALA A 503 11.32 -6.22 -30.99
CA ALA A 503 12.58 -5.51 -31.19
C ALA A 503 13.66 -6.45 -31.74
N ALA A 504 13.78 -7.67 -31.20
CA ALA A 504 14.72 -8.67 -31.72
C ALA A 504 14.39 -9.09 -33.16
N ARG A 505 13.11 -9.32 -33.51
CA ARG A 505 12.68 -9.63 -34.89
C ARG A 505 12.97 -8.51 -35.88
N LEU A 506 12.86 -7.26 -35.43
CA LEU A 506 13.20 -6.08 -36.23
C LEU A 506 14.71 -5.91 -36.43
N GLY A 507 15.55 -6.73 -35.79
CA GLY A 507 17.00 -6.71 -35.93
C GLY A 507 17.73 -5.83 -34.92
N VAL A 508 17.11 -5.53 -33.77
CA VAL A 508 17.83 -4.97 -32.61
C VAL A 508 18.75 -6.06 -32.04
N ILE A 509 20.02 -5.72 -31.83
CA ILE A 509 21.06 -6.64 -31.37
C ILE A 509 21.20 -6.49 -29.85
N PHE A 510 21.07 -7.58 -29.11
CA PHE A 510 21.16 -7.60 -27.66
C PHE A 510 22.46 -8.26 -27.22
N LEU A 511 23.30 -7.54 -26.48
CA LEU A 511 24.60 -8.02 -26.02
C LEU A 511 24.61 -8.03 -24.50
N ARG A 512 24.85 -9.20 -23.90
CA ARG A 512 24.81 -9.34 -22.45
C ARG A 512 26.21 -9.14 -21.86
N TYR A 513 26.32 -8.36 -20.80
CA TYR A 513 27.57 -8.15 -20.07
C TYR A 513 27.47 -8.60 -18.61
N ASP A 514 28.62 -9.00 -18.07
CA ASP A 514 28.80 -9.26 -16.64
C ASP A 514 28.88 -7.95 -15.86
N PRO A 515 28.12 -7.77 -14.76
CA PRO A 515 28.29 -6.61 -13.88
C PRO A 515 29.74 -6.35 -13.44
N GLU A 516 30.56 -7.39 -13.28
CA GLU A 516 31.98 -7.32 -12.90
C GLU A 516 32.90 -6.92 -14.07
N SER A 517 32.42 -7.03 -15.32
CA SER A 517 33.09 -6.50 -16.52
C SER A 517 32.14 -5.60 -17.32
N PRO A 518 31.87 -4.38 -16.83
CA PRO A 518 30.97 -3.44 -17.50
C PRO A 518 31.55 -2.96 -18.84
N PRO A 519 30.70 -2.49 -19.78
CA PRO A 519 31.16 -1.96 -21.06
C PRO A 519 32.17 -0.82 -20.89
N ARG A 520 33.17 -0.75 -21.75
CA ARG A 520 34.20 0.30 -21.75
C ARG A 520 33.92 1.26 -22.90
N VAL A 521 34.01 2.56 -22.63
CA VAL A 521 33.73 3.62 -23.62
C VAL A 521 34.98 4.46 -23.83
N VAL A 522 35.44 4.50 -25.07
CA VAL A 522 36.63 5.25 -25.48
C VAL A 522 36.24 6.25 -26.56
N ALA A 523 36.77 7.47 -26.47
CA ALA A 523 36.66 8.45 -27.55
C ALA A 523 37.94 8.42 -28.39
N THR A 524 37.83 8.12 -29.68
CA THR A 524 38.97 8.07 -30.61
C THR A 524 38.66 8.96 -31.81
N ASN A 525 39.47 10.00 -32.03
CA ASN A 525 39.31 10.96 -33.15
C ASN A 525 37.90 11.59 -33.25
N GLY A 526 37.20 11.77 -32.13
CA GLY A 526 35.83 12.32 -32.08
C GLY A 526 34.72 11.28 -32.25
N ASP A 527 35.07 10.04 -32.61
CA ASP A 527 34.15 8.92 -32.64
C ASP A 527 34.07 8.23 -31.28
N ILE A 528 32.90 7.72 -30.93
CA ILE A 528 32.69 6.93 -29.72
C ILE A 528 32.82 5.46 -30.08
N VAL A 529 33.69 4.76 -29.37
CA VAL A 529 33.87 3.32 -29.48
C VAL A 529 33.46 2.68 -28.15
N VAL A 530 32.61 1.67 -28.23
CA VAL A 530 32.14 0.90 -27.08
C VAL A 530 32.69 -0.52 -27.19
N GLU A 531 33.36 -0.97 -26.15
CA GLU A 531 33.85 -2.35 -26.01
C GLU A 531 33.03 -3.07 -24.96
N ILE A 532 32.60 -4.29 -25.25
CA ILE A 532 31.84 -5.14 -24.33
C ILE A 532 32.36 -6.57 -24.40
N ASP A 533 32.58 -7.18 -23.24
CA ASP A 533 32.89 -8.60 -23.13
C ASP A 533 31.55 -9.38 -23.10
N GLU A 534 31.20 -10.03 -24.21
CA GLU A 534 29.89 -10.65 -24.41
C GLU A 534 29.86 -12.08 -23.84
N GLN A 535 28.86 -12.37 -23.00
CA GLN A 535 28.83 -13.59 -22.19
C GLN A 535 28.48 -14.89 -22.95
N PHE A 536 27.74 -14.83 -24.06
CA PHE A 536 27.34 -16.03 -24.81
C PHE A 536 28.40 -16.51 -25.78
N ILE A 537 29.10 -15.58 -26.43
CA ILE A 537 30.19 -15.91 -27.36
C ILE A 537 31.57 -15.87 -26.72
N GLU A 538 31.67 -15.38 -25.48
CA GLU A 538 32.92 -15.25 -24.71
C GLU A 538 34.00 -14.46 -25.46
N GLN A 539 33.59 -13.39 -26.15
CA GLN A 539 34.46 -12.53 -26.95
C GLN A 539 34.20 -11.05 -26.65
N THR A 540 35.26 -10.25 -26.78
CA THR A 540 35.14 -8.79 -26.76
C THR A 540 34.60 -8.31 -28.12
N VAL A 541 33.49 -7.59 -28.09
CA VAL A 541 32.88 -6.93 -29.24
C VAL A 541 33.18 -5.45 -29.17
N THR A 542 33.72 -4.89 -30.27
CA THR A 542 34.02 -3.46 -30.40
C THR A 542 33.07 -2.82 -31.39
N ILE A 543 32.35 -1.77 -30.96
CA ILE A 543 31.30 -1.11 -31.74
C ILE A 543 31.63 0.37 -31.85
N LYS A 544 31.79 0.87 -33.07
CA LYS A 544 31.82 2.31 -33.36
C LYS A 544 30.39 2.83 -33.43
N THR A 545 30.05 3.85 -32.64
CA THR A 545 28.67 4.35 -32.53
C THR A 545 28.55 5.84 -32.85
N ASP A 546 27.43 6.22 -33.48
CA ASP A 546 27.08 7.62 -33.76
C ASP A 546 26.39 8.26 -32.56
N TYR A 547 25.57 7.49 -31.85
CA TYR A 547 24.97 7.86 -30.58
C TYR A 547 25.23 6.78 -29.53
N LEU A 548 25.74 7.19 -28.38
CA LEU A 548 25.75 6.37 -27.18
C LEU A 548 24.63 6.85 -26.27
N VAL A 549 23.67 5.98 -26.00
CA VAL A 549 22.47 6.32 -25.27
C VAL A 549 22.49 5.64 -23.91
N LEU A 550 22.40 6.45 -22.86
CA LEU A 550 22.47 5.99 -21.48
C LEU A 550 21.06 5.88 -20.91
N ASN A 551 20.67 4.68 -20.52
CA ASN A 551 19.44 4.46 -19.76
C ASN A 551 19.67 4.80 -18.29
N ALA A 552 19.64 6.11 -18.02
CA ALA A 552 19.80 6.68 -16.69
C ALA A 552 18.69 6.22 -15.73
N ALA A 553 19.08 6.01 -14.48
CA ALA A 553 18.20 5.63 -13.40
C ALA A 553 17.14 6.68 -13.06
N VAL A 554 16.06 6.23 -12.41
CA VAL A 554 15.13 7.12 -11.72
C VAL A 554 15.50 7.15 -10.24
N ARG A 555 15.80 8.35 -9.73
CA ARG A 555 16.19 8.64 -8.35
C ARG A 555 15.05 9.34 -7.61
N PRO A 556 15.01 9.30 -6.26
CA PRO A 556 14.01 10.05 -5.52
C PRO A 556 14.18 11.55 -5.78
N ASN A 557 13.08 12.29 -5.68
CA ASN A 557 13.15 13.74 -5.71
C ASN A 557 13.93 14.23 -4.46
N PRO A 558 14.98 15.07 -4.60
CA PRO A 558 15.76 15.56 -3.46
C PRO A 558 14.90 16.33 -2.44
N ASP A 559 13.81 16.96 -2.89
CA ASP A 559 12.88 17.71 -2.04
C ASP A 559 12.05 16.77 -1.12
N ASN A 560 12.08 15.45 -1.33
CA ASN A 560 11.34 14.49 -0.53
C ASN A 560 11.71 14.57 0.95
N LYS A 561 12.97 14.87 1.29
CA LYS A 561 13.42 14.96 2.69
C LYS A 561 12.68 16.08 3.44
N ASP A 562 12.60 17.25 2.82
CA ASP A 562 11.95 18.41 3.43
C ASP A 562 10.43 18.21 3.47
N LEU A 563 9.84 17.68 2.40
CA LEU A 563 8.41 17.40 2.34
C LEU A 563 7.99 16.31 3.35
N ALA A 564 8.80 15.26 3.51
CA ALA A 564 8.57 14.20 4.48
C ALA A 564 8.55 14.72 5.92
N GLN A 565 9.42 15.70 6.24
CA GLN A 565 9.41 16.36 7.55
C GLN A 565 8.14 17.20 7.75
N LEU A 566 7.70 17.95 6.74
CA LEU A 566 6.46 18.72 6.81
C LEU A 566 5.23 17.83 7.01
N LEU A 567 5.17 16.70 6.31
CA LEU A 567 4.07 15.74 6.38
C LEU A 567 4.18 14.75 7.56
N LYS A 568 5.35 14.67 8.19
CA LYS A 568 5.71 13.66 9.20
C LYS A 568 5.47 12.24 8.71
N VAL A 569 6.02 11.92 7.54
CA VAL A 569 5.92 10.59 6.92
C VAL A 569 7.31 9.99 6.69
N PRO A 570 7.46 8.67 6.77
CA PRO A 570 8.77 8.03 6.60
C PRO A 570 9.21 7.99 5.13
N LEU A 571 10.52 7.95 4.94
CA LEU A 571 11.18 7.64 3.67
C LEU A 571 11.85 6.26 3.75
N THR A 572 12.06 5.63 2.60
CA THR A 572 12.93 4.46 2.47
C THR A 572 14.39 4.86 2.63
N LYS A 573 15.30 3.87 2.72
CA LYS A 573 16.74 4.11 2.78
C LYS A 573 17.24 4.89 1.56
N GLU A 574 16.63 4.67 0.41
CA GLU A 574 16.99 5.31 -0.85
C GLU A 574 16.39 6.71 -0.99
N GLY A 575 15.46 7.13 -0.12
CA GLY A 575 14.85 8.47 -0.15
C GLY A 575 13.50 8.58 -0.88
N PHE A 576 12.88 7.47 -1.27
CA PHE A 576 11.49 7.46 -1.73
C PHE A 576 10.52 7.46 -0.56
N PHE A 577 9.25 7.84 -0.77
CA PHE A 577 8.26 7.75 0.29
C PHE A 577 7.91 6.30 0.63
N LEU A 578 7.75 6.02 1.92
CA LEU A 578 7.37 4.70 2.43
C LEU A 578 5.86 4.63 2.66
N GLU A 579 5.22 3.67 1.99
CA GLU A 579 3.81 3.35 2.10
C GLU A 579 3.45 2.67 3.43
N ALA A 580 2.16 2.68 3.80
CA ALA A 580 1.67 2.07 5.03
C ALA A 580 1.84 0.56 5.06
N HIS A 581 1.66 -0.11 3.91
CA HIS A 581 1.84 -1.55 3.79
C HIS A 581 2.05 -1.96 2.33
N MET A 582 3.20 -2.57 2.02
CA MET A 582 3.67 -2.94 0.67
C MET A 582 2.65 -3.69 -0.20
N LYS A 583 1.75 -4.49 0.39
CA LYS A 583 0.69 -5.21 -0.33
C LYS A 583 -0.68 -4.53 -0.20
N LEU A 584 -1.18 -4.40 1.04
CA LEU A 584 -2.59 -4.06 1.30
C LEU A 584 -2.92 -2.57 1.22
N ARG A 585 -1.94 -1.68 1.41
CA ARG A 585 -2.14 -0.23 1.42
C ARG A 585 -1.00 0.47 0.65
N PRO A 586 -0.86 0.21 -0.66
CA PRO A 586 0.30 0.65 -1.45
C PRO A 586 0.29 2.15 -1.82
N VAL A 587 -0.80 2.85 -1.54
CA VAL A 587 -0.97 4.29 -1.84
C VAL A 587 -1.33 5.13 -0.61
N ASP A 588 -1.37 4.51 0.58
CA ASP A 588 -1.63 5.20 1.83
C ASP A 588 -0.30 5.42 2.57
N PHE A 589 -0.18 6.51 3.33
CA PHE A 589 0.80 6.59 4.41
C PHE A 589 0.24 5.97 5.70
N ALA A 590 1.14 5.67 6.66
CA ALA A 590 0.72 5.28 8.00
C ALA A 590 -0.07 6.40 8.70
N THR A 591 0.26 7.65 8.38
CA THR A 591 -0.50 8.84 8.77
C THR A 591 -1.79 8.95 7.95
N ASP A 592 -2.93 8.92 8.64
CA ASP A 592 -4.24 8.98 8.00
C ASP A 592 -4.47 10.29 7.24
N GLY A 593 -5.13 10.20 6.09
CA GLY A 593 -5.50 11.35 5.26
C GLY A 593 -4.41 11.82 4.30
N ILE A 594 -3.25 11.18 4.31
CA ILE A 594 -2.14 11.45 3.38
C ILE A 594 -1.96 10.22 2.49
N PHE A 595 -1.90 10.44 1.19
CA PHE A 595 -1.81 9.42 0.15
C PHE A 595 -0.63 9.69 -0.78
N LEU A 596 -0.21 8.68 -1.53
CA LEU A 596 1.02 8.67 -2.31
C LEU A 596 0.76 8.02 -3.67
N CYS A 597 1.33 8.59 -4.74
CA CYS A 597 1.24 7.98 -6.07
C CYS A 597 2.43 8.32 -6.99
N GLY A 598 2.63 7.49 -8.00
CA GLY A 598 3.60 7.71 -9.07
C GLY A 598 5.05 7.55 -8.61
N LEU A 599 5.96 8.25 -9.29
CA LEU A 599 7.40 8.12 -9.03
C LEU A 599 7.85 8.60 -7.65
N ALA A 600 7.01 9.36 -6.93
CA ALA A 600 7.27 9.71 -5.53
C ALA A 600 7.33 8.46 -4.62
N HIS A 601 6.59 7.41 -4.98
CA HIS A 601 6.58 6.12 -4.28
C HIS A 601 7.82 5.26 -4.61
N SER A 602 8.10 5.12 -5.90
CA SER A 602 9.21 4.33 -6.47
C SER A 602 9.17 4.45 -8.00
N PRO A 603 10.24 4.06 -8.72
CA PRO A 603 10.21 3.95 -10.18
C PRO A 603 9.07 3.01 -10.67
N ARG A 604 8.26 3.48 -11.63
CA ARG A 604 7.03 2.83 -12.14
C ARG A 604 6.71 3.24 -13.57
N LEU A 605 6.04 2.36 -14.32
CA LEU A 605 5.57 2.66 -15.68
C LEU A 605 4.40 3.66 -15.67
N ILE A 606 4.01 4.14 -16.86
CA ILE A 606 2.95 5.14 -17.06
C ILE A 606 1.60 4.61 -16.56
N ASP A 607 1.22 3.41 -16.99
CA ASP A 607 0.00 2.71 -16.62
C ASP A 607 -0.10 2.46 -15.10
N GLU A 608 1.02 2.07 -14.49
CA GLU A 608 1.13 1.87 -13.04
C GLU A 608 1.00 3.20 -12.28
N SER A 609 1.61 4.27 -12.82
CA SER A 609 1.56 5.62 -12.25
C SER A 609 0.17 6.23 -12.31
N ILE A 610 -0.57 5.97 -13.39
CA ILE A 610 -1.98 6.35 -13.55
C ILE A 610 -2.86 5.52 -12.61
N SER A 611 -2.64 4.20 -12.55
CA SER A 611 -3.39 3.31 -11.65
C SER A 611 -3.23 3.71 -10.18
N GLN A 612 -2.01 4.03 -9.74
CA GLN A 612 -1.78 4.56 -8.38
C GLN A 612 -2.40 5.94 -8.16
N ALA A 613 -2.39 6.82 -9.14
CA ALA A 613 -3.01 8.14 -9.02
C ALA A 613 -4.53 8.03 -8.85
N LEU A 614 -5.18 7.18 -9.65
CA LEU A 614 -6.61 6.88 -9.52
C LEU A 614 -6.91 6.19 -8.19
N ALA A 615 -6.03 5.30 -7.72
CA ALA A 615 -6.15 4.70 -6.40
C ALA A 615 -6.10 5.76 -5.29
N ALA A 616 -5.10 6.66 -5.31
CA ALA A 616 -4.99 7.75 -4.35
C ALA A 616 -6.23 8.65 -4.35
N ALA A 617 -6.75 9.00 -5.53
CA ALA A 617 -8.01 9.74 -5.67
C ALA A 617 -9.20 8.98 -5.05
N ALA A 618 -9.31 7.67 -5.29
CA ALA A 618 -10.35 6.84 -4.68
C ALA A 618 -10.23 6.81 -3.14
N ARG A 619 -9.01 6.74 -2.60
CA ARG A 619 -8.77 6.80 -1.15
C ARG A 619 -9.14 8.16 -0.57
N VAL A 620 -8.78 9.26 -1.24
CA VAL A 620 -9.23 10.63 -0.89
C VAL A 620 -10.75 10.70 -0.85
N ASN A 621 -11.45 10.15 -1.85
CA ASN A 621 -12.91 10.14 -1.89
C ASN A 621 -13.54 9.43 -0.69
N THR A 622 -12.89 8.41 -0.10
CA THR A 622 -13.40 7.75 1.12
C THR A 622 -13.38 8.65 2.36
N VAL A 623 -12.56 9.71 2.32
CA VAL A 623 -12.46 10.74 3.36
C VAL A 623 -13.47 11.85 3.06
N LEU A 624 -13.36 12.47 1.88
CA LEU A 624 -14.09 13.69 1.55
C LEU A 624 -15.60 13.47 1.33
N SER A 625 -16.02 12.24 1.00
CA SER A 625 -17.44 11.91 0.84
C SER A 625 -18.22 11.87 2.16
N LYS A 626 -17.53 11.93 3.30
CA LYS A 626 -18.15 11.91 4.63
C LYS A 626 -18.24 13.33 5.17
N PRO A 627 -19.36 13.72 5.80
CA PRO A 627 -19.47 15.02 6.46
C PRO A 627 -18.58 15.12 7.71
N PHE A 628 -18.27 13.99 8.33
CA PHE A 628 -17.40 13.89 9.49
C PHE A 628 -16.73 12.51 9.55
N ILE A 629 -15.61 12.43 10.26
CA ILE A 629 -14.93 11.20 10.65
C ILE A 629 -15.22 10.97 12.13
N GLU A 630 -15.66 9.77 12.49
CA GLU A 630 -15.76 9.39 13.90
C GLU A 630 -14.37 9.02 14.40
N ALA A 631 -13.85 9.77 15.38
CA ALA A 631 -12.62 9.37 16.05
C ALA A 631 -12.84 8.09 16.86
N GLU A 632 -11.75 7.38 17.12
CA GLU A 632 -11.77 6.31 18.12
C GLU A 632 -12.06 6.90 19.50
N GLY A 633 -12.88 6.22 20.30
CA GLY A 633 -13.08 6.57 21.71
C GLY A 633 -11.93 6.11 22.61
N VAL A 634 -11.13 5.15 22.14
CA VAL A 634 -9.92 4.63 22.81
C VAL A 634 -8.76 5.59 22.59
N VAL A 635 -8.80 6.72 23.28
CA VAL A 635 -7.74 7.75 23.25
C VAL A 635 -7.12 7.94 24.62
N SER A 636 -5.87 8.40 24.64
CA SER A 636 -5.21 8.81 25.88
C SER A 636 -5.81 10.10 26.41
N VAL A 637 -5.91 10.21 27.73
CA VAL A 637 -6.27 11.45 28.44
C VAL A 637 -5.23 11.79 29.49
N VAL A 638 -5.09 13.07 29.79
CA VAL A 638 -4.15 13.58 30.80
C VAL A 638 -4.95 14.04 32.02
N ASN A 639 -4.54 13.58 33.20
CA ASN A 639 -4.92 14.17 34.48
C ASN A 639 -4.02 15.39 34.73
N GLU A 640 -4.59 16.58 34.60
CA GLU A 640 -3.87 17.85 34.68
C GLU A 640 -3.28 18.11 36.07
N GLU A 641 -3.90 17.61 37.14
CA GLU A 641 -3.40 17.76 38.51
C GLU A 641 -2.09 17.00 38.72
N ARG A 642 -1.98 15.81 38.12
CA ARG A 642 -0.76 14.97 38.19
C ARG A 642 0.30 15.33 37.17
N CYS A 643 -0.07 15.99 36.07
CA CYS A 643 0.86 16.29 34.99
C CYS A 643 1.92 17.31 35.44
N ILE A 644 3.20 16.95 35.32
CA ILE A 644 4.35 17.80 35.67
C ILE A 644 4.99 18.50 34.45
N ALA A 645 4.32 18.48 33.30
CA ALA A 645 4.77 19.12 32.05
C ALA A 645 6.20 18.75 31.60
N CYS A 646 6.61 17.48 31.79
CA CYS A 646 7.97 17.04 31.45
C CYS A 646 8.24 16.80 29.96
N GLY A 647 7.24 16.93 29.08
CA GLY A 647 7.39 16.80 27.61
C GLY A 647 7.54 15.37 27.06
N ARG A 648 7.92 14.38 27.88
CA ARG A 648 8.18 13.00 27.42
C ARG A 648 7.07 12.35 26.57
N CYS A 649 5.82 12.70 26.83
CA CYS A 649 4.70 12.20 26.06
C CYS A 649 4.72 12.68 24.60
N GLU A 650 5.21 13.89 24.33
CA GLU A 650 5.40 14.42 22.98
C GLU A 650 6.47 13.62 22.23
N ASP A 651 7.60 13.33 22.88
CA ASP A 651 8.75 12.66 22.28
C ASP A 651 8.43 11.25 21.79
N VAL A 652 7.60 10.51 22.54
CA VAL A 652 7.27 9.10 22.24
C VAL A 652 6.06 8.93 21.32
N CYS A 653 5.38 10.01 20.94
CA CYS A 653 4.16 9.91 20.14
C CYS A 653 4.46 10.11 18.65
N GLU A 654 4.48 9.01 17.90
CA GLU A 654 4.61 9.00 16.44
C GLU A 654 3.55 9.85 15.71
N TYR A 655 2.38 10.04 16.34
CA TYR A 655 1.26 10.78 15.76
C TYR A 655 1.25 12.26 16.16
N GLY A 656 2.12 12.69 17.08
CA GLY A 656 2.15 14.05 17.61
C GLY A 656 0.85 14.50 18.30
N ALA A 657 0.10 13.55 18.88
CA ALA A 657 -1.17 13.81 19.57
C ALA A 657 -1.03 14.57 20.90
N PRO A 658 -0.09 14.24 21.81
CA PRO A 658 0.20 15.04 22.99
C PRO A 658 0.91 16.34 22.60
N ARG A 659 0.50 17.46 23.21
CA ARG A 659 1.20 18.75 23.17
C ARG A 659 1.29 19.37 24.56
N LEU A 660 2.38 20.06 24.87
CA LEU A 660 2.44 20.95 26.03
C LEU A 660 1.72 22.26 25.68
N GLU A 661 0.68 22.58 26.45
CA GLU A 661 -0.15 23.77 26.28
C GLU A 661 -0.22 24.54 27.59
N GLU A 662 -0.22 25.88 27.51
CA GLU A 662 -0.51 26.73 28.65
C GLU A 662 -2.02 26.77 28.88
N ILE A 663 -2.49 26.12 29.95
CA ILE A 663 -3.92 26.00 30.26
C ILE A 663 -4.45 27.19 31.08
N SER A 664 -3.54 27.89 31.75
CA SER A 664 -3.80 29.13 32.48
C SER A 664 -2.47 29.87 32.67
N PRO A 665 -2.46 31.19 32.93
CA PRO A 665 -1.23 31.98 33.03
C PRO A 665 -0.16 31.32 33.94
N GLY A 666 0.97 30.94 33.37
CA GLY A 666 2.10 30.31 34.06
C GLY A 666 1.95 28.81 34.35
N VAL A 667 0.86 28.16 33.92
CA VAL A 667 0.60 26.73 34.14
C VAL A 667 0.57 25.99 32.80
N ILE A 668 1.65 25.26 32.55
CA ILE A 668 1.79 24.40 31.37
C ILE A 668 1.40 22.97 31.76
N LYS A 669 0.60 22.31 30.93
CA LYS A 669 0.21 20.91 31.08
C LYS A 669 0.24 20.22 29.71
N SER A 670 0.31 18.90 29.72
CA SER A 670 0.14 18.14 28.48
C SER A 670 -1.35 17.97 28.16
N ARG A 671 -1.72 18.13 26.90
CA ARG A 671 -3.05 17.88 26.37
C ARG A 671 -2.98 16.90 25.21
N ILE A 672 -3.93 15.96 25.14
CA ILE A 672 -4.03 15.01 24.02
C ILE A 672 -5.03 15.54 23.01
N ASN A 673 -4.60 15.70 21.76
CA ASN A 673 -5.51 15.87 20.65
C ASN A 673 -6.18 14.52 20.32
N GLU A 674 -7.45 14.38 20.67
CA GLU A 674 -8.22 13.14 20.47
C GLU A 674 -8.33 12.73 19.00
N ALA A 675 -8.27 13.69 18.06
CA ALA A 675 -8.32 13.40 16.62
C ALA A 675 -7.03 12.74 16.09
N LEU A 676 -5.90 13.04 16.71
CA LEU A 676 -4.58 12.48 16.36
C LEU A 676 -4.28 11.18 17.12
N CYS A 677 -4.87 10.99 18.30
CA CYS A 677 -4.55 9.87 19.16
C CYS A 677 -5.07 8.54 18.58
N LYS A 678 -4.17 7.55 18.42
CA LYS A 678 -4.51 6.18 17.99
C LYS A 678 -4.63 5.18 19.14
N GLY A 679 -4.65 5.65 20.39
CA GLY A 679 -4.86 4.79 21.55
C GLY A 679 -3.75 3.77 21.85
N CYS A 680 -2.54 3.93 21.28
CA CYS A 680 -1.48 2.93 21.43
C CYS A 680 -0.92 2.79 22.86
N GLY A 681 -1.15 3.78 23.72
CA GLY A 681 -0.71 3.75 25.13
C GLY A 681 0.76 4.12 25.38
N SER A 682 1.59 4.36 24.35
CA SER A 682 3.03 4.66 24.51
C SER A 682 3.29 5.85 25.45
N CYS A 683 2.52 6.93 25.30
CA CYS A 683 2.63 8.11 26.16
C CYS A 683 2.23 7.85 27.63
N ALA A 684 1.32 6.89 27.87
CA ALA A 684 0.93 6.50 29.22
C ALA A 684 2.05 5.74 29.91
N VAL A 685 2.72 4.82 29.20
CA VAL A 685 3.89 4.08 29.69
C VAL A 685 5.07 5.03 29.97
N ALA A 686 5.30 6.01 29.10
CA ALA A 686 6.39 6.98 29.26
C ALA A 686 6.14 8.02 30.36
N CYS A 687 4.89 8.20 30.82
CA CYS A 687 4.52 9.22 31.79
C CYS A 687 5.03 8.86 33.20
N CYS A 688 6.13 9.48 33.62
CA CYS A 688 6.71 9.26 34.94
C CYS A 688 5.76 9.63 36.11
N ALA A 689 4.89 10.63 35.90
CA ALA A 689 3.91 11.05 36.90
C ALA A 689 2.62 10.21 36.90
N ARG A 690 2.51 9.19 36.01
CA ARG A 690 1.28 8.40 35.78
C ARG A 690 0.04 9.28 35.62
N ALA A 691 0.23 10.41 34.94
CA ALA A 691 -0.81 11.39 34.66
C ALA A 691 -1.58 11.06 33.38
N ILE A 692 -1.06 10.17 32.53
CA ILE A 692 -1.70 9.83 31.25
C ILE A 692 -2.28 8.42 31.32
N SER A 693 -3.51 8.25 30.85
CA SER A 693 -4.17 6.94 30.81
C SER A 693 -4.92 6.74 29.49
N PRO A 694 -4.74 5.60 28.80
CA PRO A 694 -5.54 5.27 27.63
C PRO A 694 -6.94 4.84 28.08
N LYS A 695 -7.99 5.52 27.59
CA LYS A 695 -9.38 5.09 27.79
C LYS A 695 -9.53 3.64 27.30
N HIS A 696 -10.40 2.85 27.93
CA HIS A 696 -10.61 1.41 27.66
C HIS A 696 -9.46 0.46 28.06
N PHE A 697 -8.28 0.98 28.39
CA PHE A 697 -7.10 0.23 28.84
C PHE A 697 -6.42 0.93 30.04
N LYS A 698 -7.22 1.50 30.95
CA LYS A 698 -6.70 2.17 32.15
C LYS A 698 -5.94 1.18 33.01
N SER A 699 -4.95 1.64 33.77
CA SER A 699 -4.15 0.77 34.64
C SER A 699 -5.02 -0.01 35.62
N GLU A 700 -6.04 0.63 36.19
CA GLU A 700 -7.00 0.00 37.10
C GLU A 700 -7.78 -1.12 36.40
N GLN A 701 -8.22 -0.91 35.16
CA GLN A 701 -8.92 -1.94 34.38
C GLN A 701 -8.03 -3.17 34.13
N ILE A 702 -6.75 -2.95 33.79
CA ILE A 702 -5.79 -4.05 33.59
C ILE A 702 -5.45 -4.75 34.91
N MET A 703 -5.24 -4.01 35.99
CA MET A 703 -4.95 -4.59 37.30
C MET A 703 -6.13 -5.43 37.80
N THR A 704 -7.36 -4.96 37.64
CA THR A 704 -8.57 -5.73 37.98
C THR A 704 -8.68 -7.04 37.18
N MET A 705 -8.26 -7.07 35.90
CA MET A 705 -8.17 -8.34 35.16
C MET A 705 -7.15 -9.29 35.77
N LEU A 706 -5.97 -8.79 36.16
CA LEU A 706 -4.90 -9.60 36.72
C LEU A 706 -5.26 -10.11 38.12
N GLU A 707 -5.84 -9.27 38.96
CA GLU A 707 -6.39 -9.65 40.26
C GLU A 707 -7.42 -10.75 40.07
N ALA A 708 -8.39 -10.55 39.17
CA ALA A 708 -9.40 -11.56 38.86
C ALA A 708 -8.80 -12.86 38.33
N LEU A 709 -7.67 -12.84 37.61
CA LEU A 709 -6.97 -14.06 37.21
C LEU A 709 -6.35 -14.78 38.42
N LEU A 710 -5.73 -14.03 39.33
CA LEU A 710 -4.92 -14.54 40.44
C LEU A 710 -5.73 -14.85 41.72
N THR A 711 -6.96 -14.37 41.85
CA THR A 711 -7.83 -14.70 42.98
C THR A 711 -8.34 -16.15 42.84
N ASP A 712 -7.86 -17.04 43.70
CA ASP A 712 -8.43 -18.37 43.90
C ASP A 712 -9.76 -18.25 44.66
N LYS A 713 -10.80 -18.92 44.17
CA LYS A 713 -12.15 -18.87 44.76
C LYS A 713 -12.29 -19.61 46.10
N ASP A 714 -11.22 -20.25 46.59
CA ASP A 714 -11.23 -20.92 47.90
C ASP A 714 -11.00 -19.95 49.07
N GLU A 715 -10.72 -18.67 48.83
CA GLU A 715 -10.75 -17.63 49.85
C GLU A 715 -11.90 -16.64 49.57
N GLU A 716 -12.95 -16.72 50.39
CA GLU A 716 -14.05 -15.76 50.45
C GLU A 716 -13.51 -14.33 50.56
N VAL A 717 -13.68 -13.54 49.50
CA VAL A 717 -13.65 -12.08 49.61
C VAL A 717 -14.89 -11.68 50.40
N LYS A 718 -14.75 -11.55 51.72
CA LYS A 718 -15.73 -10.84 52.56
C LYS A 718 -15.78 -9.39 52.07
N VAL A 719 -16.93 -9.03 51.49
CA VAL A 719 -17.32 -7.66 51.14
C VAL A 719 -17.36 -6.78 52.38
#